data_AF-A0A935P5Z8-F1
#
_entry.id   AF-A0A935P5Z8-F1
#
_cell.length_a   1.000
_cell.length_b   1.000
_cell.length_c   1.000
_cell.angle_alpha   90.00
_cell.angle_beta   90.00
_cell.angle_gamma   90.00
#
_symmetry.space_group_name_H-M   'P 1'
#
loop_
_entity.id
_entity.type
_entity.pdbx_description
1 polymer ?
#
loop_
_entity_poly.entity_id
_entity_poly.type
_entity_poly.pdbx_seq_one_letter_code
_entity_poly.pdbx_strand_id
1 'polypeptide(L)'
;MRSFFRSLFPGRRWFILGGLALLFEASPRLQALPYNALQIEVEPVTATDRLTQGGAAWGDMDGDGDLDLVLSGQDSAGNRQLRVYTNGGAPGYAINATQTEVFGLNNGLQSGEVALGDLNGDGRLDIVVTGNRGGAATRQILVARNNGGLSFSSIPVDAGSGLDGGEPALGDFDNDGDLDLAVSGLDPAGARQFRVYRNNGDATFDPTQIEVPGAAGNGYATRSGVAWGDYNNDGFLDLLVAGLSAGGRRLHLFTNNGNGGFAGPLDVTAGVGGMSDADVAFGDLNNDGLLDVVAMGNSGTNAQLRAYRNNGGPGFTFTAFEAPGAANLGIRNGALAIGDSNNDGVPDFAVVGTRPATGNEEVWLYRNNGGFAFTQFNVESANNLGLQNGGLAWADYNADGSPDLLISGSDSANARQMRVYRNTISTAAAPGAPPTLAGSFAFSPTGYSSATFKWDPAADVAPGATPAVTLTYDLEVSTSSDFSRATIPAMRMTTPRTGNYLRPPRLYDGNTRHGVILRSTQPWAGNNAHPGLRTDTTYYFRVRTMDAGLLPSAPSANQTLWTGVAPGTSTLAAVAGAAPGDINLSWSAPGDDNFYNPLVGAFRVQYSTDAATPWSTATTPAGATTVGIATNTPVGSAQSAVINVPTNDTYYFVLWSRDDVGEWSVVSATAGSAPAPYIRSVTVTAGDPYAFGNLIVGSSSHSATGVTVLNDGNVTSTYSLWVATTTAGSPWSIGTSLPTGPNVAVLSAGFHPSRPAAAAFGAEDVVTGAAALATGAIFTINGSETGVAVPAGQNRSLWFRLDMPTVSDTENQQTLTVTLTANP
;
A
#
# COMPACT_ATOMS: atom_id res chain seq x y z
N MET A 1 51.31 -55.34 -20.33
CA MET A 1 50.64 -54.04 -20.08
C MET A 1 50.05 -53.90 -18.68
N ARG A 2 49.14 -54.77 -18.19
CA ARG A 2 48.56 -54.65 -16.81
C ARG A 2 49.59 -54.56 -15.68
N SER A 3 50.69 -55.32 -15.78
CA SER A 3 51.77 -55.29 -14.76
C SER A 3 52.62 -54.02 -14.82
N PHE A 4 52.70 -53.34 -15.97
CA PHE A 4 53.49 -52.12 -16.16
C PHE A 4 52.77 -50.87 -15.60
N PHE A 5 51.45 -50.76 -15.76
CA PHE A 5 50.68 -49.62 -15.22
C PHE A 5 50.48 -49.69 -13.70
N ARG A 6 50.50 -50.89 -13.09
CA ARG A 6 50.43 -51.04 -11.63
C ARG A 6 51.68 -50.58 -10.89
N SER A 7 52.86 -50.55 -11.54
CA SER A 7 54.09 -50.05 -10.90
C SER A 7 54.21 -48.53 -10.97
N LEU A 8 53.53 -47.88 -11.91
CA LEU A 8 53.53 -46.41 -12.06
C LEU A 8 52.50 -45.71 -11.15
N PHE A 9 51.36 -46.36 -10.83
CA PHE A 9 50.31 -45.77 -9.98
C PHE A 9 49.71 -46.80 -8.98
N PRO A 10 50.36 -47.02 -7.83
CA PRO A 10 49.88 -47.95 -6.82
C PRO A 10 48.58 -47.46 -6.18
N GLY A 11 47.56 -48.33 -6.10
CA GLY A 11 46.29 -48.06 -5.41
C GLY A 11 45.06 -47.83 -6.31
N ARG A 12 45.21 -47.72 -7.64
CA ARG A 12 44.09 -47.50 -8.57
C ARG A 12 43.70 -48.75 -9.37
N ARG A 13 42.40 -48.90 -9.68
CA ARG A 13 41.85 -50.05 -10.45
C ARG A 13 41.73 -49.67 -11.93
N TRP A 14 42.13 -50.60 -12.80
CA TRP A 14 42.17 -50.39 -14.25
C TRP A 14 41.48 -51.54 -14.98
N PHE A 15 40.69 -51.22 -16.01
CA PHE A 15 40.19 -52.17 -17.00
C PHE A 15 40.87 -51.95 -18.35
N ILE A 16 41.12 -53.04 -19.08
CA ILE A 16 41.68 -53.00 -20.43
C ILE A 16 40.76 -53.81 -21.32
N LEU A 17 40.19 -53.14 -22.33
CA LEU A 17 39.42 -53.77 -23.40
C LEU A 17 40.07 -53.33 -24.72
N GLY A 18 40.48 -54.28 -25.57
CA GLY A 18 40.92 -53.98 -26.94
C GLY A 18 42.11 -53.03 -27.10
N GLY A 19 43.01 -52.91 -26.11
CA GLY A 19 44.22 -52.08 -26.21
C GLY A 19 44.10 -50.64 -25.68
N LEU A 20 42.92 -50.19 -25.23
CA LEU A 20 42.75 -48.92 -24.53
C LEU A 20 42.61 -49.14 -23.01
N ALA A 21 43.25 -48.29 -22.20
CA ALA A 21 43.13 -48.30 -20.74
C ALA A 21 42.39 -47.03 -20.27
N LEU A 22 41.26 -47.22 -19.59
CA LEU A 22 40.45 -46.14 -18.99
C LEU A 22 40.64 -46.16 -17.46
N LEU A 23 40.88 -44.97 -16.89
CA LEU A 23 41.06 -44.74 -15.46
C LEU A 23 39.73 -44.31 -14.84
N PHE A 24 39.28 -45.02 -13.80
CA PHE A 24 38.19 -44.54 -12.94
C PHE A 24 38.78 -44.15 -11.57
N GLU A 25 38.55 -42.92 -11.15
CA GLU A 25 38.65 -42.53 -9.75
C GLU A 25 37.34 -42.91 -9.06
N ALA A 26 37.41 -43.80 -8.08
CA ALA A 26 36.27 -44.09 -7.21
C ALA A 26 36.33 -43.15 -6.00
N SER A 27 35.32 -42.29 -5.87
CA SER A 27 35.04 -41.52 -4.64
C SER A 27 34.83 -42.46 -3.45
N PRO A 28 35.13 -42.03 -2.21
CA PRO A 28 35.12 -42.92 -1.06
C PRO A 28 33.70 -43.39 -0.72
N ARG A 29 33.64 -44.69 -0.44
CA ARG A 29 32.49 -45.50 0.02
C ARG A 29 31.40 -44.73 0.77
N LEU A 30 30.30 -44.43 0.08
CA LEU A 30 28.97 -44.60 0.67
C LEU A 30 28.57 -46.06 0.50
N GLN A 31 28.06 -46.68 1.57
CA GLN A 31 27.25 -47.89 1.41
C GLN A 31 26.03 -47.50 0.57
N ALA A 32 26.03 -47.89 -0.69
CA ALA A 32 24.84 -47.78 -1.52
C ALA A 32 23.80 -48.78 -0.98
N LEU A 33 22.87 -48.27 -0.17
CA LEU A 33 21.53 -48.86 -0.13
C LEU A 33 20.97 -48.78 -1.55
N PRO A 34 20.27 -49.81 -2.05
CA PRO A 34 19.68 -49.74 -3.39
C PRO A 34 18.74 -48.53 -3.44
N TYR A 35 18.94 -47.66 -4.43
CA TYR A 35 18.19 -46.42 -4.75
C TYR A 35 16.67 -46.66 -5.00
N ASN A 36 16.18 -47.86 -4.71
CA ASN A 36 14.87 -48.40 -5.09
C ASN A 36 14.02 -48.83 -3.87
N ALA A 37 14.47 -48.57 -2.64
CA ALA A 37 13.68 -48.86 -1.44
C ALA A 37 13.02 -47.57 -0.92
N LEU A 38 11.73 -47.65 -0.58
CA LEU A 38 11.00 -46.60 0.12
C LEU A 38 11.67 -46.40 1.50
N GLN A 39 12.26 -45.23 1.75
CA GLN A 39 12.98 -44.92 2.99
C GLN A 39 12.05 -44.30 4.01
N ILE A 40 11.06 -45.07 4.47
CA ILE A 40 9.99 -44.60 5.33
C ILE A 40 9.91 -45.44 6.62
N GLU A 41 9.84 -44.77 7.77
CA GLU A 41 9.57 -45.38 9.08
C GLU A 41 8.16 -45.02 9.56
N VAL A 42 7.43 -45.99 10.14
CA VAL A 42 6.09 -45.74 10.69
C VAL A 42 6.21 -45.34 12.15
N GLU A 43 5.82 -44.11 12.46
CA GLU A 43 5.72 -43.64 13.84
C GLU A 43 4.31 -43.94 14.38
N PRO A 44 4.16 -44.82 15.39
CA PRO A 44 2.86 -45.07 15.98
C PRO A 44 2.43 -43.86 16.79
N VAL A 45 1.39 -43.16 16.32
CA VAL A 45 0.75 -42.12 17.13
C VAL A 45 0.13 -42.82 18.35
N THR A 46 0.64 -42.48 19.54
CA THR A 46 0.23 -43.06 20.82
C THR A 46 -1.14 -42.58 21.30
N ALA A 47 -1.80 -41.70 20.53
CA ALA A 47 -3.14 -41.19 20.81
C ALA A 47 -4.18 -42.33 20.76
N THR A 48 -4.99 -42.42 21.83
CA THR A 48 -5.94 -43.52 22.05
C THR A 48 -7.26 -43.36 21.27
N ASP A 49 -7.56 -42.18 20.73
CA ASP A 49 -8.76 -41.96 19.90
C ASP A 49 -8.41 -41.30 18.56
N ARG A 50 -8.71 -42.01 17.48
CA ARG A 50 -8.44 -41.63 16.08
C ARG A 50 -9.75 -41.26 15.39
N LEU A 51 -9.72 -40.29 14.48
CA LEU A 51 -10.91 -39.80 13.76
C LEU A 51 -11.01 -40.39 12.35
N THR A 52 -12.23 -40.46 11.84
CA THR A 52 -12.55 -40.79 10.44
C THR A 52 -13.72 -39.92 9.97
N GLN A 53 -14.01 -39.94 8.68
CA GLN A 53 -14.97 -39.06 8.01
C GLN A 53 -14.66 -37.61 8.30
N GLY A 54 -13.43 -37.20 8.08
CA GLY A 54 -12.97 -35.84 8.33
C GLY A 54 -11.66 -35.57 7.59
N GLY A 55 -11.22 -34.32 7.69
CA GLY A 55 -9.95 -33.86 7.13
C GLY A 55 -8.82 -33.83 8.14
N ALA A 56 -7.61 -33.72 7.60
CA ALA A 56 -6.38 -33.46 8.33
C ALA A 56 -5.60 -32.31 7.69
N ALA A 57 -4.99 -31.47 8.51
CA ALA A 57 -4.11 -30.38 8.07
C ALA A 57 -3.02 -30.12 9.12
N TRP A 58 -1.87 -29.65 8.67
CA TRP A 58 -0.71 -29.33 9.51
C TRP A 58 -0.49 -27.83 9.54
N GLY A 59 -0.30 -27.23 10.71
CA GLY A 59 0.03 -25.81 10.84
C GLY A 59 0.46 -25.47 12.26
N ASP A 60 1.24 -24.41 12.41
CA ASP A 60 1.63 -23.88 13.71
C ASP A 60 0.41 -23.20 14.39
N MET A 61 -0.26 -23.94 15.28
CA MET A 61 -1.55 -23.53 15.86
C MET A 61 -1.36 -22.78 17.18
N ASP A 62 -0.25 -22.99 17.89
CA ASP A 62 0.06 -22.30 19.14
C ASP A 62 1.11 -21.18 19.02
N GLY A 63 1.74 -21.05 17.85
CA GLY A 63 2.65 -19.96 17.49
C GLY A 63 4.09 -20.19 17.96
N ASP A 64 4.49 -21.42 18.23
CA ASP A 64 5.83 -21.77 18.69
C ASP A 64 6.84 -22.04 17.56
N GLY A 65 6.34 -22.12 16.31
CA GLY A 65 7.13 -22.33 15.10
C GLY A 65 7.18 -23.77 14.62
N ASP A 66 6.60 -24.72 15.37
CA ASP A 66 6.52 -26.13 15.00
C ASP A 66 5.15 -26.46 14.37
N LEU A 67 5.13 -27.44 13.46
CA LEU A 67 3.87 -27.83 12.82
C LEU A 67 3.02 -28.71 13.75
N ASP A 68 1.82 -28.23 14.10
CA ASP A 68 0.79 -28.96 14.82
C ASP A 68 -0.19 -29.65 13.89
N LEU A 69 -0.88 -30.67 14.39
CA LEU A 69 -1.85 -31.43 13.62
C LEU A 69 -3.29 -31.09 13.99
N VAL A 70 -4.08 -30.68 13.00
CA VAL A 70 -5.53 -30.49 13.11
C VAL A 70 -6.27 -31.66 12.47
N LEU A 71 -7.19 -32.28 13.21
CA LEU A 71 -8.06 -33.35 12.72
C LEU A 71 -9.53 -33.04 12.99
N SER A 72 -10.38 -33.30 11.99
CA SER A 72 -11.84 -33.32 12.15
C SER A 72 -12.39 -34.72 11.96
N GLY A 73 -13.65 -34.94 12.33
CA GLY A 73 -14.37 -36.16 12.04
C GLY A 73 -15.04 -36.78 13.26
N GLN A 74 -15.17 -38.10 13.24
CA GLN A 74 -15.90 -38.87 14.23
C GLN A 74 -15.01 -39.93 14.92
N ASP A 75 -15.06 -40.01 16.25
CA ASP A 75 -14.36 -41.04 17.03
C ASP A 75 -15.09 -42.40 17.06
N SER A 76 -14.47 -43.38 17.74
CA SER A 76 -14.96 -44.76 17.86
C SER A 76 -16.34 -44.88 18.52
N ALA A 77 -16.67 -43.98 19.43
CA ALA A 77 -17.96 -43.90 20.11
C ALA A 77 -19.02 -43.14 19.30
N GLY A 78 -18.64 -42.55 18.17
CA GLY A 78 -19.54 -41.82 17.29
C GLY A 78 -19.63 -40.33 17.59
N ASN A 79 -18.78 -39.79 18.46
CA ASN A 79 -18.76 -38.36 18.79
C ASN A 79 -18.06 -37.57 17.68
N ARG A 80 -18.59 -36.40 17.30
CA ARG A 80 -17.93 -35.50 16.34
C ARG A 80 -16.94 -34.57 17.02
N GLN A 81 -15.74 -34.47 16.51
CA GLN A 81 -14.65 -33.75 17.12
C GLN A 81 -13.88 -32.93 16.10
N LEU A 82 -13.26 -31.86 16.61
CA LEU A 82 -12.26 -31.07 15.94
C LEU A 82 -11.14 -30.89 16.96
N ARG A 83 -9.96 -31.44 16.65
CA ARG A 83 -8.86 -31.59 17.60
C ARG A 83 -7.60 -30.97 17.03
N VAL A 84 -6.84 -30.32 17.92
CA VAL A 84 -5.46 -29.91 17.67
C VAL A 84 -4.54 -30.77 18.52
N TYR A 85 -3.52 -31.36 17.91
CA TYR A 85 -2.45 -32.09 18.58
C TYR A 85 -1.17 -31.31 18.39
N THR A 86 -0.58 -30.82 19.49
CA THR A 86 0.64 -30.04 19.39
C THR A 86 1.86 -30.90 19.15
N ASN A 87 2.85 -30.31 18.49
CA ASN A 87 4.18 -30.87 18.33
C ASN A 87 5.19 -30.05 19.16
N GLY A 88 6.40 -30.57 19.37
CA GLY A 88 7.45 -29.86 20.11
C GLY A 88 8.76 -29.73 19.33
N GLY A 89 8.72 -29.97 18.02
CA GLY A 89 9.71 -29.47 17.05
C GLY A 89 11.08 -30.12 16.95
N ALA A 90 11.59 -30.76 18.00
CA ALA A 90 12.95 -31.29 17.93
C ALA A 90 13.03 -32.65 17.20
N PRO A 91 14.13 -32.93 16.47
CA PRO A 91 14.33 -34.22 15.80
C PRO A 91 14.17 -35.39 16.77
N GLY A 92 13.18 -36.25 16.51
CA GLY A 92 12.87 -37.43 17.34
C GLY A 92 11.74 -37.26 18.36
N TYR A 93 11.01 -36.15 18.35
CA TYR A 93 9.75 -36.01 19.10
C TYR A 93 8.55 -36.49 18.28
N ALA A 94 7.59 -37.11 18.97
CA ALA A 94 6.32 -37.54 18.41
C ALA A 94 5.24 -36.50 18.73
N ILE A 95 4.22 -36.41 17.86
CA ILE A 95 2.98 -35.65 18.11
C ILE A 95 2.52 -35.90 19.54
N ASN A 96 2.25 -34.82 20.30
CA ASN A 96 1.82 -34.93 21.68
C ASN A 96 0.51 -35.74 21.75
N ALA A 97 0.47 -36.71 22.65
CA ALA A 97 -0.71 -37.54 22.86
C ALA A 97 -1.91 -36.75 23.43
N THR A 98 -1.66 -35.56 24.00
CA THR A 98 -2.68 -34.69 24.57
C THR A 98 -3.26 -33.78 23.49
N GLN A 99 -4.55 -33.92 23.20
CA GLN A 99 -5.27 -33.06 22.28
C GLN A 99 -5.98 -31.88 22.95
N THR A 100 -6.13 -30.79 22.21
CA THR A 100 -7.08 -29.71 22.51
C THR A 100 -8.35 -29.90 21.68
N GLU A 101 -9.51 -29.99 22.36
CA GLU A 101 -10.83 -30.06 21.69
C GLU A 101 -11.33 -28.65 21.39
N VAL A 102 -11.44 -28.30 20.10
CA VAL A 102 -11.68 -26.93 19.63
C VAL A 102 -13.06 -26.38 20.03
N PHE A 103 -14.12 -27.19 19.94
CA PHE A 103 -15.49 -26.82 20.33
C PHE A 103 -16.02 -27.60 21.54
N GLY A 104 -15.13 -28.34 22.21
CA GLY A 104 -15.51 -29.34 23.20
C GLY A 104 -16.09 -30.63 22.59
N LEU A 105 -16.26 -31.64 23.43
CA LEU A 105 -16.65 -32.99 23.01
C LEU A 105 -18.01 -33.01 22.29
N ASN A 106 -18.06 -33.68 21.15
CA ASN A 106 -19.26 -33.87 20.30
C ASN A 106 -19.83 -32.59 19.64
N ASN A 107 -19.08 -31.49 19.64
CA ASN A 107 -19.45 -30.25 18.94
C ASN A 107 -18.68 -30.02 17.63
N GLY A 108 -17.80 -30.95 17.25
CA GLY A 108 -17.14 -30.94 15.94
C GLY A 108 -18.07 -31.32 14.80
N LEU A 109 -17.51 -31.46 13.60
CA LEU A 109 -18.22 -31.88 12.39
C LEU A 109 -17.62 -33.19 11.85
N GLN A 110 -18.47 -33.98 11.18
CA GLN A 110 -18.06 -35.16 10.41
C GLN A 110 -18.47 -35.03 8.95
N SER A 111 -17.93 -35.91 8.11
CA SER A 111 -18.13 -35.96 6.67
C SER A 111 -17.78 -34.65 5.96
N GLY A 112 -16.73 -33.97 6.40
CA GLY A 112 -16.19 -32.77 5.75
C GLY A 112 -14.66 -32.74 5.83
N GLU A 113 -14.07 -31.59 5.52
CA GLU A 113 -12.63 -31.37 5.51
C GLU A 113 -12.29 -30.13 6.35
N VAL A 114 -10.99 -29.88 6.54
CA VAL A 114 -10.47 -28.70 7.25
C VAL A 114 -9.50 -27.92 6.36
N ALA A 115 -9.52 -26.60 6.48
CA ALA A 115 -8.52 -25.71 5.91
C ALA A 115 -8.01 -24.76 6.99
N LEU A 116 -6.71 -24.42 6.96
CA LEU A 116 -6.08 -23.51 7.93
C LEU A 116 -5.63 -22.22 7.23
N GLY A 117 -5.78 -21.09 7.90
CA GLY A 117 -5.31 -19.79 7.43
C GLY A 117 -5.55 -18.70 8.47
N ASP A 118 -4.76 -17.62 8.44
CA ASP A 118 -5.00 -16.44 9.28
C ASP A 118 -6.12 -15.60 8.63
N LEU A 119 -7.36 -15.74 9.11
CA LEU A 119 -8.53 -15.14 8.47
C LEU A 119 -8.79 -13.70 8.94
N ASN A 120 -8.04 -13.22 9.93
CA ASN A 120 -8.25 -11.90 10.52
C ASN A 120 -6.97 -11.05 10.66
N GLY A 121 -5.84 -11.55 10.16
CA GLY A 121 -4.56 -10.84 10.10
C GLY A 121 -3.87 -10.67 11.45
N ASP A 122 -4.24 -11.48 12.47
CA ASP A 122 -3.69 -11.37 13.82
C ASP A 122 -2.42 -12.21 14.05
N GLY A 123 -1.95 -12.90 13.00
CA GLY A 123 -0.75 -13.74 13.00
C GLY A 123 -0.98 -15.15 13.53
N ARG A 124 -2.21 -15.55 13.86
CA ARG A 124 -2.55 -16.91 14.29
C ARG A 124 -3.38 -17.62 13.23
N LEU A 125 -3.14 -18.92 13.05
CA LEU A 125 -3.95 -19.73 12.14
C LEU A 125 -5.34 -19.99 12.75
N ASP A 126 -6.37 -19.70 11.96
CA ASP A 126 -7.76 -20.08 12.17
C ASP A 126 -8.09 -21.36 11.40
N ILE A 127 -9.18 -22.05 11.78
CA ILE A 127 -9.61 -23.31 11.14
C ILE A 127 -10.96 -23.11 10.46
N VAL A 128 -11.07 -23.38 9.15
CA VAL A 128 -12.35 -23.58 8.49
C VAL A 128 -12.68 -25.07 8.49
N VAL A 129 -13.89 -25.45 8.88
CA VAL A 129 -14.36 -26.82 8.89
C VAL A 129 -15.76 -26.94 8.28
N THR A 130 -15.95 -27.93 7.42
CA THR A 130 -17.25 -28.30 6.83
C THR A 130 -17.76 -29.62 7.40
N GLY A 131 -19.03 -29.95 7.16
CA GLY A 131 -19.59 -31.24 7.54
C GLY A 131 -20.92 -31.12 8.26
N ASN A 132 -21.28 -32.15 9.02
CA ASN A 132 -22.55 -32.21 9.76
C ASN A 132 -22.39 -32.74 11.18
N ARG A 133 -23.45 -32.57 12.00
CA ARG A 133 -23.55 -33.12 13.37
C ARG A 133 -24.45 -34.36 13.44
N GLY A 134 -24.41 -35.23 12.44
CA GLY A 134 -25.15 -36.50 12.43
C GLY A 134 -26.39 -36.55 11.53
N GLY A 135 -26.51 -35.62 10.58
CA GLY A 135 -27.56 -35.66 9.57
C GLY A 135 -27.61 -34.42 8.68
N ALA A 136 -28.37 -34.50 7.60
CA ALA A 136 -28.45 -33.43 6.61
C ALA A 136 -28.95 -32.08 7.19
N ALA A 137 -29.85 -32.11 8.17
CA ALA A 137 -30.37 -30.88 8.80
C ALA A 137 -29.33 -30.15 9.68
N THR A 138 -28.16 -30.76 9.94
CA THR A 138 -27.12 -30.20 10.82
C THR A 138 -25.83 -29.89 10.06
N ARG A 139 -25.92 -29.74 8.73
CA ARG A 139 -24.81 -29.35 7.85
C ARG A 139 -24.37 -27.91 8.16
N GLN A 140 -23.06 -27.69 8.25
CA GLN A 140 -22.47 -26.42 8.69
C GLN A 140 -21.17 -26.12 7.95
N ILE A 141 -20.88 -24.83 7.80
CA ILE A 141 -19.55 -24.30 7.49
C ILE A 141 -19.19 -23.41 8.68
N LEU A 142 -18.12 -23.74 9.40
CA LEU A 142 -17.71 -23.02 10.60
C LEU A 142 -16.26 -22.57 10.48
N VAL A 143 -16.00 -21.38 11.00
CA VAL A 143 -14.66 -20.92 11.35
C VAL A 143 -14.45 -21.16 12.86
N ALA A 144 -13.36 -21.80 13.23
CA ALA A 144 -12.81 -21.77 14.57
C ALA A 144 -11.71 -20.71 14.60
N ARG A 145 -12.06 -19.50 15.07
CA ARG A 145 -11.12 -18.39 15.20
C ARG A 145 -10.22 -18.61 16.41
N ASN A 146 -8.91 -18.61 16.21
CA ASN A 146 -7.91 -18.82 17.24
C ASN A 146 -7.62 -17.52 18.01
N ASN A 147 -8.11 -17.47 19.25
CA ASN A 147 -7.92 -16.33 20.15
C ASN A 147 -6.54 -16.38 20.87
N GLY A 148 -5.68 -17.35 20.55
CA GLY A 148 -4.40 -17.59 21.20
C GLY A 148 -4.45 -18.62 22.32
N GLY A 149 -3.31 -19.27 22.59
CA GLY A 149 -3.20 -20.33 23.60
C GLY A 149 -4.14 -21.52 23.34
N LEU A 150 -4.40 -21.82 22.06
CA LEU A 150 -5.34 -22.85 21.59
C LEU A 150 -6.78 -22.66 22.12
N SER A 151 -7.21 -21.41 22.31
CA SER A 151 -8.60 -21.06 22.62
C SER A 151 -9.34 -20.61 21.37
N PHE A 152 -10.53 -21.15 21.11
CA PHE A 152 -11.25 -20.92 19.85
C PHE A 152 -12.65 -20.33 20.03
N SER A 153 -13.02 -19.43 19.12
CA SER A 153 -14.39 -18.92 18.95
C SER A 153 -15.03 -19.54 17.71
N SER A 154 -16.27 -20.01 17.80
CA SER A 154 -17.00 -20.53 16.63
C SER A 154 -17.75 -19.41 15.90
N ILE A 155 -17.47 -19.21 14.62
CA ILE A 155 -18.16 -18.23 13.77
C ILE A 155 -18.82 -18.99 12.60
N PRO A 156 -20.15 -18.93 12.43
CA PRO A 156 -20.79 -19.51 11.25
C PRO A 156 -20.49 -18.67 10.00
N VAL A 157 -20.10 -19.32 8.91
CA VAL A 157 -19.89 -18.66 7.60
C VAL A 157 -21.23 -18.30 6.95
N ASP A 158 -22.22 -19.18 7.07
CA ASP A 158 -23.55 -18.96 6.51
C ASP A 158 -24.66 -19.15 7.55
N ALA A 159 -25.82 -18.51 7.31
CA ALA A 159 -26.97 -18.51 8.21
C ALA A 159 -27.79 -19.82 8.14
N GLY A 160 -27.13 -20.98 8.16
CA GLY A 160 -27.76 -22.29 8.24
C GLY A 160 -27.98 -23.01 6.90
N SER A 161 -27.29 -22.58 5.84
CA SER A 161 -27.30 -23.27 4.54
C SER A 161 -26.13 -24.22 4.35
N GLY A 162 -25.38 -24.50 5.42
CA GLY A 162 -24.06 -25.14 5.42
C GLY A 162 -23.93 -26.44 4.64
N LEU A 163 -22.69 -26.90 4.48
CA LEU A 163 -22.35 -27.94 3.51
C LEU A 163 -21.67 -29.13 4.18
N ASP A 164 -21.98 -30.34 3.70
CA ASP A 164 -21.20 -31.54 3.98
C ASP A 164 -20.77 -32.29 2.72
N GLY A 165 -19.84 -33.21 2.91
CA GLY A 165 -19.29 -34.04 1.86
C GLY A 165 -18.61 -33.20 0.80
N GLY A 166 -17.76 -32.26 1.17
CA GLY A 166 -16.97 -31.47 0.23
C GLY A 166 -15.88 -30.71 0.96
N GLU A 167 -15.03 -30.06 0.18
CA GLU A 167 -13.77 -29.46 0.64
C GLU A 167 -13.89 -27.94 0.78
N PRO A 168 -13.44 -27.35 1.92
CA PRO A 168 -13.14 -25.93 2.02
C PRO A 168 -11.73 -25.63 1.50
N ALA A 169 -11.59 -24.56 0.73
CA ALA A 169 -10.33 -24.10 0.18
C ALA A 169 -10.16 -22.59 0.42
N LEU A 170 -9.06 -22.21 1.07
CA LEU A 170 -8.71 -20.81 1.33
C LEU A 170 -7.75 -20.25 0.28
N GLY A 171 -7.98 -19.00 -0.14
CA GLY A 171 -7.10 -18.25 -1.05
C GLY A 171 -7.56 -16.80 -1.23
N ASP A 172 -6.64 -15.86 -1.36
CA ASP A 172 -6.90 -14.44 -1.64
C ASP A 172 -7.14 -14.25 -3.16
N PHE A 173 -8.41 -14.28 -3.58
CA PHE A 173 -8.73 -14.28 -5.01
C PHE A 173 -8.79 -12.87 -5.60
N ASP A 174 -9.17 -11.85 -4.84
CA ASP A 174 -9.23 -10.46 -5.34
C ASP A 174 -7.99 -9.62 -5.01
N ASN A 175 -6.98 -10.27 -4.42
CA ASN A 175 -5.68 -9.74 -4.01
C ASN A 175 -5.78 -8.64 -2.96
N ASP A 176 -6.76 -8.69 -2.08
CA ASP A 176 -7.03 -7.64 -1.11
C ASP A 176 -6.27 -7.84 0.22
N GLY A 177 -5.60 -9.00 0.34
CA GLY A 177 -4.80 -9.40 1.48
C GLY A 177 -5.55 -10.25 2.50
N ASP A 178 -6.85 -10.51 2.30
CA ASP A 178 -7.66 -11.36 3.16
C ASP A 178 -7.93 -12.72 2.47
N LEU A 179 -7.93 -13.82 3.23
CA LEU A 179 -8.15 -15.15 2.64
C LEU A 179 -9.63 -15.44 2.47
N ASP A 180 -10.06 -15.62 1.21
CA ASP A 180 -11.42 -15.97 0.84
C ASP A 180 -11.67 -17.47 0.86
N LEU A 181 -12.94 -17.88 0.87
CA LEU A 181 -13.35 -19.26 1.02
C LEU A 181 -14.11 -19.76 -0.21
N ALA A 182 -13.57 -20.77 -0.89
CA ALA A 182 -14.35 -21.63 -1.79
C ALA A 182 -14.75 -22.92 -1.07
N VAL A 183 -15.99 -23.37 -1.27
CA VAL A 183 -16.51 -24.57 -0.61
C VAL A 183 -17.51 -25.29 -1.50
N SER A 184 -17.40 -26.61 -1.53
CA SER A 184 -18.33 -27.50 -2.24
C SER A 184 -19.08 -28.42 -1.26
N GLY A 185 -20.22 -28.97 -1.69
CA GLY A 185 -20.93 -29.98 -0.89
C GLY A 185 -22.43 -30.02 -1.11
N LEU A 186 -23.12 -30.73 -0.22
CA LEU A 186 -24.58 -30.79 -0.18
C LEU A 186 -25.13 -29.84 0.89
N ASP A 187 -26.17 -29.08 0.58
CA ASP A 187 -26.89 -28.24 1.56
C ASP A 187 -27.91 -29.05 2.37
N PRO A 188 -28.59 -28.49 3.38
CA PRO A 188 -29.58 -29.23 4.17
C PRO A 188 -30.75 -29.84 3.38
N ALA A 189 -31.07 -29.32 2.20
CA ALA A 189 -32.08 -29.88 1.29
C ALA A 189 -31.53 -31.03 0.42
N GLY A 190 -30.22 -31.26 0.46
CA GLY A 190 -29.54 -32.25 -0.38
C GLY A 190 -29.26 -31.75 -1.79
N ALA A 191 -29.40 -30.45 -2.05
CA ALA A 191 -29.00 -29.86 -3.31
C ALA A 191 -27.47 -29.67 -3.34
N ARG A 192 -26.92 -29.77 -4.54
CA ARG A 192 -25.48 -29.64 -4.77
C ARG A 192 -25.10 -28.17 -4.84
N GLN A 193 -24.09 -27.78 -4.08
CA GLN A 193 -23.71 -26.39 -3.94
C GLN A 193 -22.20 -26.26 -4.10
N PHE A 194 -21.82 -25.25 -4.87
CA PHE A 194 -20.46 -24.74 -4.88
C PHE A 194 -20.56 -23.24 -4.63
N ARG A 195 -19.84 -22.75 -3.63
CA ARG A 195 -19.99 -21.40 -3.11
C ARG A 195 -18.62 -20.78 -2.89
N VAL A 196 -18.49 -19.51 -3.22
CA VAL A 196 -17.31 -18.72 -2.94
C VAL A 196 -17.76 -17.52 -2.10
N TYR A 197 -17.06 -17.28 -0.99
CA TYR A 197 -17.38 -16.25 -0.02
C TYR A 197 -16.20 -15.31 0.14
N ARG A 198 -16.47 -14.00 0.10
CA ARG A 198 -15.47 -12.98 0.41
C ARG A 198 -15.26 -12.88 1.92
N ASN A 199 -14.02 -12.83 2.38
CA ASN A 199 -13.69 -12.54 3.77
C ASN A 199 -13.76 -11.02 4.02
N ASN A 200 -14.35 -10.60 5.14
CA ASN A 200 -14.43 -9.19 5.53
C ASN A 200 -13.17 -8.70 6.30
N GLY A 201 -12.16 -9.57 6.43
CA GLY A 201 -10.89 -9.28 7.10
C GLY A 201 -10.93 -9.41 8.64
N ASP A 202 -12.03 -9.93 9.20
CA ASP A 202 -12.20 -10.16 10.64
C ASP A 202 -12.60 -11.60 10.99
N ALA A 203 -12.30 -12.53 10.07
CA ALA A 203 -12.74 -13.94 10.05
C ALA A 203 -14.26 -14.12 9.88
N THR A 204 -15.01 -13.07 9.55
CA THR A 204 -16.40 -13.18 9.06
C THR A 204 -16.42 -13.11 7.54
N PHE A 205 -17.44 -13.73 6.94
CA PHE A 205 -17.60 -13.79 5.50
C PHE A 205 -18.85 -13.05 5.06
N ASP A 206 -18.78 -12.36 3.92
CA ASP A 206 -19.96 -11.77 3.29
C ASP A 206 -20.92 -12.91 2.91
N PRO A 207 -22.17 -12.92 3.42
CA PRO A 207 -23.12 -13.98 3.10
C PRO A 207 -23.56 -13.96 1.64
N THR A 208 -23.32 -12.88 0.90
CA THR A 208 -23.50 -12.83 -0.54
C THR A 208 -22.38 -13.62 -1.22
N GLN A 209 -22.77 -14.69 -1.90
CA GLN A 209 -21.82 -15.55 -2.61
C GLN A 209 -21.31 -14.83 -3.85
N ILE A 210 -20.03 -15.02 -4.15
CA ILE A 210 -19.45 -14.63 -5.43
C ILE A 210 -19.95 -15.62 -6.48
N GLU A 211 -20.54 -15.07 -7.55
CA GLU A 211 -21.08 -15.86 -8.64
C GLU A 211 -19.96 -16.54 -9.44
N VAL A 212 -20.04 -17.87 -9.52
CA VAL A 212 -19.18 -18.69 -10.39
C VAL A 212 -20.04 -19.23 -11.54
N PRO A 213 -19.72 -18.91 -12.81
CA PRO A 213 -20.55 -19.30 -13.94
C PRO A 213 -20.85 -20.80 -13.98
N GLY A 214 -22.13 -21.16 -14.04
CA GLY A 214 -22.54 -22.57 -14.10
C GLY A 214 -22.46 -23.34 -12.77
N ALA A 215 -22.05 -22.70 -11.67
CA ALA A 215 -22.13 -23.27 -10.32
C ALA A 215 -23.49 -23.04 -9.65
N ALA A 216 -24.23 -22.01 -10.05
CA ALA A 216 -25.51 -21.62 -9.45
C ALA A 216 -26.57 -22.74 -9.57
N GLY A 217 -27.08 -23.21 -8.42
CA GLY A 217 -28.23 -24.12 -8.30
C GLY A 217 -28.04 -25.56 -8.78
N ASN A 218 -26.86 -25.91 -9.31
CA ASN A 218 -26.56 -27.21 -9.93
C ASN A 218 -25.10 -27.67 -9.72
N GLY A 219 -24.45 -27.10 -8.69
CA GLY A 219 -23.01 -27.15 -8.44
C GLY A 219 -22.44 -28.53 -8.14
N TYR A 220 -21.21 -28.53 -7.61
CA TYR A 220 -20.43 -29.71 -7.31
C TYR A 220 -20.74 -30.20 -5.89
N ALA A 221 -20.95 -31.49 -5.72
CA ALA A 221 -21.18 -32.04 -4.38
C ALA A 221 -20.67 -33.47 -4.22
N THR A 222 -20.59 -33.88 -2.95
CA THR A 222 -20.17 -35.20 -2.45
C THR A 222 -18.72 -35.53 -2.77
N ARG A 223 -17.88 -35.41 -1.73
CA ARG A 223 -16.42 -35.51 -1.72
C ARG A 223 -15.87 -34.88 -3.00
N SER A 224 -16.17 -33.61 -3.20
CA SER A 224 -15.71 -32.82 -4.35
C SER A 224 -14.43 -32.08 -3.98
N GLY A 225 -13.49 -32.04 -4.93
CA GLY A 225 -12.21 -31.38 -4.76
C GLY A 225 -12.28 -29.92 -5.20
N VAL A 226 -11.67 -29.04 -4.41
CA VAL A 226 -11.61 -27.60 -4.68
C VAL A 226 -10.19 -27.10 -4.44
N ALA A 227 -9.58 -26.51 -5.46
CA ALA A 227 -8.24 -25.94 -5.34
C ALA A 227 -8.16 -24.54 -5.96
N TRP A 228 -7.42 -23.64 -5.31
CA TRP A 228 -7.00 -22.37 -5.90
C TRP A 228 -5.63 -22.52 -6.57
N GLY A 229 -5.39 -21.76 -7.64
CA GLY A 229 -4.07 -21.69 -8.26
C GLY A 229 -4.05 -20.74 -9.43
N ASP A 230 -2.97 -19.98 -9.59
CA ASP A 230 -2.75 -19.09 -10.75
C ASP A 230 -2.22 -19.94 -11.93
N TYR A 231 -3.13 -20.57 -12.69
CA TYR A 231 -2.73 -21.54 -13.72
C TYR A 231 -2.19 -20.88 -15.00
N ASN A 232 -2.47 -19.58 -15.15
CA ASN A 232 -2.14 -18.80 -16.33
C ASN A 232 -1.04 -17.74 -16.07
N ASN A 233 -0.54 -17.66 -14.84
CA ASN A 233 0.47 -16.73 -14.34
C ASN A 233 0.09 -15.24 -14.54
N ASP A 234 -1.20 -14.90 -14.45
CA ASP A 234 -1.70 -13.52 -14.60
C ASP A 234 -1.70 -12.72 -13.28
N GLY A 235 -1.44 -13.40 -12.17
CA GLY A 235 -1.46 -12.82 -10.84
C GLY A 235 -2.86 -12.67 -10.25
N PHE A 236 -3.78 -13.57 -10.58
CA PHE A 236 -5.03 -13.79 -9.86
C PHE A 236 -5.19 -15.28 -9.59
N LEU A 237 -5.71 -15.66 -8.42
CA LEU A 237 -5.96 -17.07 -8.13
C LEU A 237 -7.19 -17.53 -8.92
N ASP A 238 -7.01 -18.58 -9.71
CA ASP A 238 -8.07 -19.27 -10.43
C ASP A 238 -8.57 -20.47 -9.62
N LEU A 239 -9.71 -21.02 -10.03
CA LEU A 239 -10.45 -21.98 -9.24
C LEU A 239 -10.69 -23.29 -10.00
N LEU A 240 -10.09 -24.37 -9.50
CA LEU A 240 -10.30 -25.73 -9.99
C LEU A 240 -11.35 -26.44 -9.14
N VAL A 241 -12.36 -27.01 -9.80
CA VAL A 241 -13.45 -27.72 -9.13
C VAL A 241 -13.73 -29.06 -9.81
N ALA A 242 -13.70 -30.13 -9.01
CA ALA A 242 -14.06 -31.48 -9.44
C ALA A 242 -15.26 -32.01 -8.67
N GLY A 243 -16.11 -32.80 -9.33
CA GLY A 243 -17.24 -33.42 -8.67
C GLY A 243 -18.44 -33.70 -9.58
N LEU A 244 -19.55 -34.06 -8.94
CA LEU A 244 -20.80 -34.33 -9.64
C LEU A 244 -21.66 -33.06 -9.73
N SER A 245 -21.91 -32.59 -10.95
CA SER A 245 -22.85 -31.50 -11.25
C SER A 245 -24.16 -32.03 -11.85
N ALA A 246 -25.17 -31.17 -12.06
CA ALA A 246 -26.37 -31.56 -12.81
C ALA A 246 -26.05 -32.02 -14.24
N GLY A 247 -25.01 -31.44 -14.85
CA GLY A 247 -24.50 -31.81 -16.17
C GLY A 247 -23.57 -33.02 -16.19
N GLY A 248 -23.51 -33.81 -15.11
CA GLY A 248 -22.64 -34.97 -14.97
C GLY A 248 -21.35 -34.66 -14.20
N ARG A 249 -20.38 -35.58 -14.29
CA ARG A 249 -19.09 -35.50 -13.60
C ARG A 249 -18.16 -34.54 -14.32
N ARG A 250 -17.57 -33.61 -13.59
CA ARG A 250 -16.80 -32.49 -14.15
C ARG A 250 -15.46 -32.33 -13.43
N LEU A 251 -14.48 -31.81 -14.16
CA LEU A 251 -13.24 -31.23 -13.66
C LEU A 251 -13.08 -29.93 -14.44
N HIS A 252 -13.53 -28.83 -13.84
CA HIS A 252 -13.57 -27.53 -14.50
C HIS A 252 -12.64 -26.54 -13.83
N LEU A 253 -12.07 -25.67 -14.63
CA LEU A 253 -11.26 -24.55 -14.21
C LEU A 253 -12.00 -23.24 -14.53
N PHE A 254 -12.06 -22.35 -13.56
CA PHE A 254 -12.69 -21.03 -13.68
C PHE A 254 -11.61 -19.97 -13.54
N THR A 255 -11.46 -19.14 -14.57
CA THR A 255 -10.44 -18.10 -14.61
C THR A 255 -10.91 -16.86 -13.88
N ASN A 256 -10.08 -16.35 -12.97
CA ASN A 256 -10.35 -15.10 -12.29
C ASN A 256 -9.93 -13.92 -13.17
N ASN A 257 -10.87 -13.03 -13.48
CA ASN A 257 -10.58 -11.92 -14.40
C ASN A 257 -9.93 -10.72 -13.70
N GLY A 258 -9.59 -10.84 -12.42
CA GLY A 258 -9.01 -9.76 -11.62
C GLY A 258 -9.95 -8.58 -11.40
N ASN A 259 -11.26 -8.77 -11.56
CA ASN A 259 -12.30 -7.74 -11.34
C ASN A 259 -13.36 -8.19 -10.31
N GLY A 260 -13.05 -9.20 -9.50
CA GLY A 260 -13.96 -9.75 -8.50
C GLY A 260 -14.92 -10.82 -9.04
N GLY A 261 -14.70 -11.36 -10.25
CA GLY A 261 -15.54 -12.40 -10.83
C GLY A 261 -14.80 -13.37 -11.76
N PHE A 262 -15.45 -14.49 -12.05
CA PHE A 262 -14.88 -15.62 -12.79
C PHE A 262 -15.41 -15.75 -14.22
N ALA A 263 -14.56 -16.26 -15.12
CA ALA A 263 -14.88 -16.71 -16.48
C ALA A 263 -14.70 -18.24 -16.61
N GLY A 264 -15.27 -18.83 -17.65
CA GLY A 264 -15.25 -20.28 -17.89
C GLY A 264 -16.65 -20.92 -17.81
N PRO A 265 -16.74 -22.25 -17.57
CA PRO A 265 -15.66 -23.17 -17.24
C PRO A 265 -14.80 -23.57 -18.45
N LEU A 266 -13.50 -23.78 -18.22
CA LEU A 266 -12.62 -24.59 -19.07
C LEU A 266 -12.69 -26.05 -18.59
N ASP A 267 -12.85 -27.00 -19.51
CA ASP A 267 -12.82 -28.44 -19.19
C ASP A 267 -11.37 -28.96 -19.24
N VAL A 268 -10.81 -29.26 -18.07
CA VAL A 268 -9.42 -29.74 -17.90
C VAL A 268 -9.27 -31.18 -18.37
N THR A 269 -10.36 -31.93 -18.54
CA THR A 269 -10.32 -33.37 -18.77
C THR A 269 -9.75 -33.76 -20.13
N ALA A 270 -9.45 -32.82 -21.02
CA ALA A 270 -8.96 -33.09 -22.37
C ALA A 270 -9.85 -34.09 -23.15
N GLY A 271 -11.16 -34.11 -22.85
CA GLY A 271 -12.13 -35.01 -23.47
C GLY A 271 -12.20 -36.43 -22.89
N VAL A 272 -11.40 -36.77 -21.87
CA VAL A 272 -11.44 -38.08 -21.20
C VAL A 272 -12.47 -38.18 -20.06
N GLY A 273 -13.24 -37.09 -19.82
CA GLY A 273 -14.37 -37.02 -18.91
C GLY A 273 -13.99 -36.74 -17.44
N GLY A 274 -14.89 -36.09 -16.69
CA GLY A 274 -14.67 -35.69 -15.30
C GLY A 274 -14.94 -36.78 -14.27
N MET A 275 -14.79 -36.44 -12.99
CA MET A 275 -14.92 -37.39 -11.86
C MET A 275 -15.86 -36.85 -10.77
N SER A 276 -16.49 -37.76 -10.01
CA SER A 276 -17.18 -37.49 -8.74
C SER A 276 -16.46 -38.19 -7.59
N ASP A 277 -16.80 -37.89 -6.33
CA ASP A 277 -16.00 -38.37 -5.18
C ASP A 277 -14.51 -38.09 -5.39
N ALA A 278 -14.24 -36.88 -5.88
CA ALA A 278 -12.98 -36.46 -6.42
C ALA A 278 -12.18 -35.63 -5.41
N ASP A 279 -10.87 -35.77 -5.50
CA ASP A 279 -9.90 -34.90 -4.84
C ASP A 279 -8.97 -34.34 -5.93
N VAL A 280 -8.54 -33.10 -5.80
CA VAL A 280 -7.74 -32.39 -6.80
C VAL A 280 -6.64 -31.57 -6.16
N ALA A 281 -5.51 -31.48 -6.85
CA ALA A 281 -4.40 -30.63 -6.45
C ALA A 281 -3.75 -30.00 -7.67
N PHE A 282 -3.27 -28.77 -7.49
CA PHE A 282 -2.37 -28.11 -8.42
C PHE A 282 -0.92 -28.35 -8.02
N GLY A 283 -0.03 -28.48 -9.00
CA GLY A 283 1.42 -28.49 -8.81
C GLY A 283 2.14 -28.45 -10.14
N ASP A 284 3.34 -27.89 -10.20
CA ASP A 284 4.16 -27.92 -11.41
C ASP A 284 4.91 -29.26 -11.50
N LEU A 285 4.36 -30.23 -12.23
CA LEU A 285 4.83 -31.62 -12.25
C LEU A 285 5.95 -31.84 -13.29
N ASN A 286 6.36 -30.81 -14.03
CA ASN A 286 7.43 -30.93 -15.01
C ASN A 286 8.48 -29.84 -14.94
N ASN A 287 8.35 -28.93 -13.97
CA ASN A 287 9.19 -27.79 -13.74
C ASN A 287 9.24 -26.80 -14.93
N ASP A 288 8.11 -26.55 -15.59
CA ASP A 288 7.99 -25.60 -16.70
C ASP A 288 7.42 -24.23 -16.32
N GLY A 289 7.11 -24.02 -15.05
CA GLY A 289 6.58 -22.79 -14.47
C GLY A 289 5.08 -22.62 -14.65
N LEU A 290 4.37 -23.63 -15.14
CA LEU A 290 2.91 -23.67 -15.23
C LEU A 290 2.35 -24.70 -14.26
N LEU A 291 1.26 -24.34 -13.58
CA LEU A 291 0.58 -25.30 -12.71
C LEU A 291 -0.13 -26.39 -13.53
N ASP A 292 0.18 -27.63 -13.21
CA ASP A 292 -0.48 -28.84 -13.69
C ASP A 292 -1.51 -29.33 -12.67
N VAL A 293 -2.36 -30.28 -13.06
CA VAL A 293 -3.44 -30.79 -12.22
C VAL A 293 -3.29 -32.28 -11.96
N VAL A 294 -3.43 -32.72 -10.71
CA VAL A 294 -3.69 -34.12 -10.38
C VAL A 294 -5.12 -34.23 -9.87
N ALA A 295 -5.86 -35.22 -10.37
CA ALA A 295 -7.20 -35.51 -9.92
C ALA A 295 -7.40 -37.02 -9.72
N MET A 296 -8.04 -37.38 -8.62
CA MET A 296 -8.54 -38.72 -8.37
C MET A 296 -10.05 -38.70 -8.19
N GLY A 297 -10.71 -39.83 -8.41
CA GLY A 297 -12.15 -39.96 -8.17
C GLY A 297 -12.80 -41.00 -9.05
N ASN A 298 -14.13 -40.98 -9.11
CA ASN A 298 -14.95 -41.91 -9.86
C ASN A 298 -15.46 -41.30 -11.17
N SER A 299 -15.08 -41.87 -12.31
CA SER A 299 -15.53 -41.47 -13.65
C SER A 299 -16.94 -41.97 -14.03
N GLY A 300 -17.51 -42.83 -13.19
CA GLY A 300 -18.83 -43.44 -13.34
C GLY A 300 -18.80 -44.90 -13.65
N THR A 301 -17.80 -45.36 -14.39
CA THR A 301 -17.56 -46.78 -14.63
C THR A 301 -16.49 -47.32 -13.68
N ASN A 302 -15.46 -46.51 -13.36
CA ASN A 302 -14.33 -46.91 -12.52
C ASN A 302 -13.75 -45.73 -11.72
N ALA A 303 -13.06 -46.04 -10.61
CA ALA A 303 -12.16 -45.09 -9.97
C ALA A 303 -10.92 -44.86 -10.86
N GLN A 304 -10.46 -43.62 -10.91
CA GLN A 304 -9.39 -43.13 -11.76
C GLN A 304 -8.47 -42.19 -10.99
N LEU A 305 -7.24 -42.09 -11.47
CA LEU A 305 -6.22 -41.18 -11.00
C LEU A 305 -5.48 -40.68 -12.25
N ARG A 306 -5.54 -39.37 -12.47
CA ARG A 306 -5.00 -38.73 -13.67
C ARG A 306 -4.19 -37.52 -13.28
N ALA A 307 -3.10 -37.32 -14.00
CA ALA A 307 -2.41 -36.04 -14.05
C ALA A 307 -2.75 -35.36 -15.38
N TYR A 308 -2.80 -34.04 -15.40
CA TYR A 308 -3.09 -33.24 -16.58
C TYR A 308 -2.02 -32.18 -16.70
N ARG A 309 -1.24 -32.26 -17.76
CA ARG A 309 -0.21 -31.25 -18.05
C ARG A 309 -0.86 -30.01 -18.63
N ASN A 310 -0.54 -28.85 -18.06
CA ASN A 310 -0.83 -27.55 -18.64
C ASN A 310 0.17 -27.28 -19.77
N ASN A 311 -0.31 -27.14 -21.00
CA ASN A 311 0.56 -26.91 -22.16
C ASN A 311 0.76 -25.41 -22.46
N GLY A 312 0.14 -24.51 -21.69
CA GLY A 312 0.16 -23.07 -21.92
C GLY A 312 -0.48 -22.61 -23.24
N GLY A 313 -0.17 -21.37 -23.64
CA GLY A 313 -0.59 -20.76 -24.92
C GLY A 313 -2.04 -20.23 -24.94
N PRO A 314 -2.52 -19.72 -26.11
CA PRO A 314 -3.88 -19.22 -26.24
C PRO A 314 -4.91 -20.31 -25.90
N GLY A 315 -5.68 -20.10 -24.83
CA GLY A 315 -6.72 -21.04 -24.37
C GLY A 315 -6.25 -22.16 -23.45
N PHE A 316 -4.98 -22.15 -22.99
CA PHE A 316 -4.44 -23.00 -21.92
C PHE A 316 -4.98 -24.43 -21.91
N THR A 317 -4.49 -25.24 -22.84
CA THR A 317 -4.98 -26.62 -23.03
C THR A 317 -4.29 -27.62 -22.12
N PHE A 318 -5.01 -28.70 -21.79
CA PHE A 318 -4.49 -29.78 -20.96
C PHE A 318 -4.29 -31.08 -21.75
N THR A 319 -3.24 -31.82 -21.41
CA THR A 319 -3.03 -33.19 -21.90
C THR A 319 -3.18 -34.16 -20.73
N ALA A 320 -4.09 -35.12 -20.84
CA ALA A 320 -4.29 -36.14 -19.80
C ALA A 320 -3.20 -37.22 -19.84
N PHE A 321 -2.70 -37.56 -18.66
CA PHE A 321 -1.79 -38.66 -18.39
C PHE A 321 -2.44 -39.60 -17.38
N GLU A 322 -2.67 -40.85 -17.78
CA GLU A 322 -3.05 -41.89 -16.85
C GLU A 322 -1.79 -42.35 -16.11
N ALA A 323 -1.80 -42.30 -14.78
CA ALA A 323 -0.66 -42.77 -14.00
C ALA A 323 -0.38 -44.26 -14.32
N PRO A 324 0.88 -44.72 -14.39
CA PRO A 324 1.19 -46.11 -14.72
C PRO A 324 0.46 -47.09 -13.79
N GLY A 325 -0.38 -47.96 -14.38
CA GLY A 325 -1.25 -48.88 -13.63
C GLY A 325 -2.68 -48.40 -13.42
N ALA A 326 -3.06 -47.17 -13.80
CA ALA A 326 -4.38 -46.58 -13.55
C ALA A 326 -5.56 -47.22 -14.31
N ALA A 327 -5.32 -48.12 -15.28
CA ALA A 327 -6.40 -48.85 -15.96
C ALA A 327 -7.11 -49.83 -14.99
N ASN A 328 -8.29 -49.43 -14.50
CA ASN A 328 -9.14 -50.16 -13.53
C ASN A 328 -8.60 -50.26 -12.09
N LEU A 329 -7.68 -49.36 -11.68
CA LEU A 329 -6.99 -49.45 -10.38
C LEU A 329 -6.97 -48.14 -9.58
N GLY A 330 -7.77 -47.13 -9.96
CA GLY A 330 -7.85 -45.87 -9.20
C GLY A 330 -8.34 -46.07 -7.77
N ILE A 331 -8.14 -45.04 -6.94
CA ILE A 331 -8.51 -45.03 -5.53
C ILE A 331 -9.79 -44.21 -5.34
N ARG A 332 -10.69 -44.64 -4.46
CA ARG A 332 -11.90 -43.90 -4.07
C ARG A 332 -11.99 -43.76 -2.56
N ASN A 333 -12.91 -42.91 -2.09
CA ASN A 333 -13.11 -42.63 -0.65
C ASN A 333 -11.79 -42.21 0.03
N GLY A 334 -10.97 -41.49 -0.71
CA GLY A 334 -9.58 -41.26 -0.40
C GLY A 334 -9.21 -39.79 -0.38
N ALA A 335 -7.92 -39.53 -0.24
CA ALA A 335 -7.32 -38.22 -0.33
C ALA A 335 -6.05 -38.27 -1.19
N LEU A 336 -5.71 -37.14 -1.80
CA LEU A 336 -4.57 -36.89 -2.67
C LEU A 336 -3.73 -35.75 -2.08
N ALA A 337 -2.41 -35.85 -2.18
CA ALA A 337 -1.51 -34.76 -1.79
C ALA A 337 -0.24 -34.77 -2.65
N ILE A 338 0.18 -33.58 -3.10
CA ILE A 338 1.43 -33.35 -3.82
C ILE A 338 2.54 -33.00 -2.83
N GLY A 339 3.75 -33.50 -3.05
CA GLY A 339 4.94 -33.22 -2.24
C GLY A 339 6.18 -33.88 -2.84
N ASP A 340 7.38 -33.45 -2.49
CA ASP A 340 8.62 -34.07 -2.97
C ASP A 340 9.08 -35.18 -1.99
N SER A 341 8.88 -36.44 -2.37
CA SER A 341 9.15 -37.58 -1.48
C SER A 341 10.62 -37.98 -1.43
N ASN A 342 11.44 -37.51 -2.38
CA ASN A 342 12.85 -37.89 -2.48
C ASN A 342 13.80 -36.70 -2.64
N ASN A 343 13.31 -35.49 -2.36
CA ASN A 343 14.05 -34.24 -2.41
C ASN A 343 14.84 -34.11 -3.72
N ASP A 344 14.21 -34.36 -4.87
CA ASP A 344 14.85 -34.20 -6.17
C ASP A 344 14.45 -32.92 -6.92
N GLY A 345 13.61 -32.08 -6.29
CA GLY A 345 13.16 -30.82 -6.83
C GLY A 345 12.05 -30.97 -7.88
N VAL A 346 11.51 -32.19 -8.06
CA VAL A 346 10.36 -32.48 -8.91
C VAL A 346 9.20 -32.95 -8.03
N PRO A 347 8.04 -32.28 -8.04
CA PRO A 347 6.92 -32.70 -7.20
C PRO A 347 6.41 -34.11 -7.54
N ASP A 348 6.22 -34.93 -6.49
CA ASP A 348 5.54 -36.22 -6.51
C ASP A 348 4.09 -36.08 -6.04
N PHE A 349 3.36 -37.19 -5.98
CA PHE A 349 2.09 -37.22 -5.25
C PHE A 349 1.81 -38.57 -4.60
N ALA A 350 1.04 -38.54 -3.52
CA ALA A 350 0.54 -39.72 -2.84
C ALA A 350 -0.99 -39.76 -2.86
N VAL A 351 -1.54 -40.96 -2.79
CA VAL A 351 -2.97 -41.21 -2.65
C VAL A 351 -3.22 -42.29 -1.60
N VAL A 352 -4.30 -42.13 -0.85
CA VAL A 352 -4.78 -43.12 0.13
C VAL A 352 -6.26 -43.36 -0.10
N GLY A 353 -6.74 -44.59 0.05
CA GLY A 353 -8.17 -44.90 -0.07
C GLY A 353 -8.42 -46.35 -0.48
N THR A 354 -9.66 -46.64 -0.88
CA THR A 354 -10.06 -47.98 -1.32
C THR A 354 -9.80 -48.18 -2.81
N ARG A 355 -9.13 -49.26 -3.17
CA ARG A 355 -9.02 -49.72 -4.55
C ARG A 355 -10.25 -50.56 -4.92
N PRO A 356 -11.09 -50.15 -5.88
CA PRO A 356 -12.33 -50.87 -6.21
C PRO A 356 -12.12 -52.32 -6.69
N ALA A 357 -11.02 -52.58 -7.40
CA ALA A 357 -10.74 -53.89 -7.99
C ALA A 357 -10.49 -54.97 -6.93
N THR A 358 -9.86 -54.61 -5.82
CA THR A 358 -9.53 -55.51 -4.71
C THR A 358 -10.47 -55.36 -3.53
N GLY A 359 -11.10 -54.18 -3.39
CA GLY A 359 -11.83 -53.78 -2.19
C GLY A 359 -10.93 -53.42 -1.02
N ASN A 360 -9.60 -53.48 -1.19
CA ASN A 360 -8.63 -53.21 -0.14
C ASN A 360 -8.35 -51.71 -0.06
N GLU A 361 -8.10 -51.23 1.15
CA GLU A 361 -7.50 -49.93 1.37
C GLU A 361 -5.99 -49.98 1.10
N GLU A 362 -5.50 -49.01 0.34
CA GLU A 362 -4.12 -48.95 -0.14
C GLU A 362 -3.58 -47.52 -0.05
N VAL A 363 -2.26 -47.39 0.13
CA VAL A 363 -1.52 -46.12 0.09
C VAL A 363 -0.47 -46.23 -1.00
N TRP A 364 -0.51 -45.34 -1.97
CA TRP A 364 0.41 -45.32 -3.10
C TRP A 364 1.12 -43.98 -3.19
N LEU A 365 2.44 -44.04 -3.35
CA LEU A 365 3.28 -42.92 -3.72
C LEU A 365 3.62 -43.04 -5.21
N TYR A 366 3.47 -41.95 -5.95
CA TYR A 366 3.83 -41.83 -7.36
C TYR A 366 5.00 -40.87 -7.48
N ARG A 367 6.20 -41.43 -7.52
CA ARG A 367 7.43 -40.65 -7.70
C ARG A 367 7.56 -40.17 -9.13
N ASN A 368 7.73 -38.88 -9.32
CA ASN A 368 7.93 -38.22 -10.58
C ASN A 368 9.41 -38.21 -10.95
N ASN A 369 9.78 -38.97 -11.97
CA ASN A 369 11.16 -39.03 -12.45
C ASN A 369 11.47 -37.88 -13.45
N GLY A 370 10.63 -36.84 -13.47
CA GLY A 370 10.69 -35.71 -14.40
C GLY A 370 9.87 -35.92 -15.68
N GLY A 371 9.40 -34.80 -16.25
CA GLY A 371 8.71 -34.78 -17.54
C GLY A 371 7.42 -35.62 -17.59
N PHE A 372 6.65 -35.68 -16.50
CA PHE A 372 5.43 -36.49 -16.34
C PHE A 372 5.64 -38.02 -16.37
N ALA A 373 6.83 -38.50 -16.03
CA ALA A 373 7.12 -39.93 -15.95
C ALA A 373 7.09 -40.43 -14.50
N PHE A 374 6.08 -41.22 -14.12
CA PHE A 374 5.89 -41.65 -12.72
C PHE A 374 6.31 -43.11 -12.46
N THR A 375 6.89 -43.36 -11.29
CA THR A 375 7.12 -44.69 -10.72
C THR A 375 6.24 -44.86 -9.48
N GLN A 376 5.44 -45.92 -9.41
CA GLN A 376 4.54 -46.16 -8.28
C GLN A 376 5.20 -47.04 -7.20
N PHE A 377 4.95 -46.71 -5.94
CA PHE A 377 5.36 -47.46 -4.76
C PHE A 377 4.14 -47.66 -3.85
N ASN A 378 3.86 -48.90 -3.45
CA ASN A 378 2.89 -49.15 -2.40
C ASN A 378 3.58 -48.97 -1.05
N VAL A 379 3.14 -47.96 -0.30
CA VAL A 379 3.74 -47.58 1.00
C VAL A 379 3.58 -48.70 2.03
N GLU A 380 2.55 -49.55 1.91
CA GLU A 380 2.25 -50.64 2.83
C GLU A 380 1.99 -51.98 2.13
N SER A 381 2.92 -52.37 1.25
CA SER A 381 2.79 -53.57 0.41
C SER A 381 2.63 -54.90 1.16
N ALA A 382 3.00 -54.99 2.44
CA ALA A 382 3.04 -56.25 3.18
C ALA A 382 1.73 -56.65 3.87
N ASN A 383 0.76 -55.75 4.08
CA ASN A 383 -0.38 -56.03 4.98
C ASN A 383 -1.74 -55.38 4.62
N ASN A 384 -1.95 -54.76 3.45
CA ASN A 384 -3.21 -54.05 3.10
C ASN A 384 -3.68 -53.07 4.19
N LEU A 385 -2.75 -52.26 4.69
CA LEU A 385 -3.00 -51.40 5.84
C LEU A 385 -3.50 -50.01 5.46
N GLY A 386 -3.83 -49.74 4.19
CA GLY A 386 -4.30 -48.40 3.83
C GLY A 386 -5.53 -47.95 4.60
N LEU A 387 -5.88 -46.68 4.45
CA LEU A 387 -7.04 -46.08 5.11
C LEU A 387 -8.02 -45.53 4.07
N GLN A 388 -9.26 -45.34 4.49
CA GLN A 388 -10.29 -44.66 3.72
C GLN A 388 -11.04 -43.65 4.61
N ASN A 389 -11.78 -42.74 3.98
CA ASN A 389 -12.61 -41.74 4.66
C ASN A 389 -11.79 -40.89 5.65
N GLY A 390 -10.63 -40.39 5.25
CA GLY A 390 -9.80 -39.52 6.06
C GLY A 390 -8.88 -38.68 5.21
N GLY A 391 -7.91 -38.02 5.84
CA GLY A 391 -7.02 -37.07 5.18
C GLY A 391 -5.65 -37.65 4.83
N LEU A 392 -4.98 -36.96 3.92
CA LEU A 392 -3.59 -37.17 3.50
C LEU A 392 -2.90 -35.81 3.48
N ALA A 393 -1.73 -35.69 4.09
CA ALA A 393 -0.99 -34.42 4.08
C ALA A 393 0.52 -34.65 4.16
N TRP A 394 1.28 -33.86 3.40
CA TRP A 394 2.74 -33.78 3.50
C TRP A 394 3.15 -32.67 4.47
N ALA A 395 4.17 -32.92 5.28
CA ALA A 395 4.77 -31.93 6.16
C ALA A 395 6.18 -32.38 6.57
N ASP A 396 7.14 -31.48 6.69
CA ASP A 396 8.35 -31.75 7.46
C ASP A 396 8.05 -31.51 8.95
N TYR A 397 7.32 -32.44 9.59
CA TYR A 397 6.84 -32.23 10.96
C TYR A 397 7.99 -32.29 11.99
N ASN A 398 9.12 -32.86 11.60
CA ASN A 398 10.24 -33.10 12.50
C ASN A 398 11.46 -32.19 12.21
N ALA A 399 11.30 -31.26 11.28
CA ALA A 399 12.28 -30.25 10.86
C ALA A 399 13.63 -30.87 10.41
N ASP A 400 13.59 -32.04 9.76
CA ASP A 400 14.78 -32.69 9.20
C ASP A 400 14.98 -32.40 7.70
N GLY A 401 14.12 -31.59 7.09
CA GLY A 401 14.21 -31.21 5.69
C GLY A 401 13.87 -32.32 4.72
N SER A 402 13.09 -33.30 5.18
CA SER A 402 12.50 -34.34 4.33
C SER A 402 10.99 -34.39 4.59
N PRO A 403 10.14 -34.10 3.58
CA PRO A 403 8.70 -34.16 3.77
C PRO A 403 8.24 -35.55 4.23
N ASP A 404 7.51 -35.57 5.35
CA ASP A 404 6.87 -36.73 5.94
C ASP A 404 5.41 -36.82 5.50
N LEU A 405 4.84 -38.03 5.50
CA LEU A 405 3.47 -38.27 5.04
C LEU A 405 2.54 -38.65 6.19
N LEU A 406 1.48 -37.88 6.40
CA LEU A 406 0.39 -38.21 7.30
C LEU A 406 -0.74 -38.92 6.55
N ILE A 407 -1.25 -40.00 7.13
CA ILE A 407 -2.56 -40.56 6.77
C ILE A 407 -3.48 -40.63 7.98
N SER A 408 -4.77 -40.41 7.75
CA SER A 408 -5.84 -40.68 8.73
C SER A 408 -7.04 -41.32 8.07
N GLY A 409 -7.92 -41.95 8.86
CA GLY A 409 -9.15 -42.57 8.38
C GLY A 409 -9.47 -43.86 9.08
N SER A 410 -10.06 -44.81 8.36
CA SER A 410 -10.41 -46.13 8.87
C SER A 410 -9.90 -47.24 7.96
N ASP A 411 -9.48 -48.36 8.54
CA ASP A 411 -9.16 -49.58 7.77
C ASP A 411 -10.43 -50.37 7.37
N SER A 412 -10.25 -51.52 6.71
CA SER A 412 -11.35 -52.41 6.29
C SER A 412 -12.17 -52.97 7.45
N ALA A 413 -11.65 -53.01 8.67
CA ALA A 413 -12.38 -53.40 9.87
C ALA A 413 -13.16 -52.22 10.49
N ASN A 414 -13.15 -51.04 9.84
CA ASN A 414 -13.62 -49.77 10.36
C ASN A 414 -12.90 -49.34 11.66
N ALA A 415 -11.73 -49.90 11.94
CA ALA A 415 -10.90 -49.38 13.01
C ALA A 415 -10.28 -48.06 12.53
N ARG A 416 -10.56 -46.99 13.27
CA ARG A 416 -10.06 -45.66 12.99
C ARG A 416 -8.56 -45.66 13.27
N GLN A 417 -7.77 -45.06 12.41
CA GLN A 417 -6.32 -45.01 12.49
C GLN A 417 -5.77 -43.66 12.03
N MET A 418 -4.59 -43.34 12.55
CA MET A 418 -3.76 -42.24 12.11
C MET A 418 -2.32 -42.73 12.14
N ARG A 419 -1.56 -42.43 11.09
CA ARG A 419 -0.16 -42.83 10.97
C ARG A 419 0.63 -41.71 10.32
N VAL A 420 1.84 -41.48 10.84
CA VAL A 420 2.83 -40.63 10.21
C VAL A 420 3.94 -41.53 9.70
N TYR A 421 4.28 -41.33 8.43
CA TYR A 421 5.35 -42.00 7.72
C TYR A 421 6.51 -41.02 7.67
N ARG A 422 7.49 -41.25 8.54
CA ARG A 422 8.69 -40.43 8.58
C ARG A 422 9.57 -40.75 7.39
N ASN A 423 9.96 -39.74 6.64
CA ASN A 423 10.92 -39.84 5.56
C ASN A 423 12.35 -39.81 6.11
N THR A 424 13.17 -40.79 5.71
CA THR A 424 14.53 -40.98 6.26
C THR A 424 15.63 -40.78 5.22
N ILE A 425 15.28 -40.16 4.09
CA ILE A 425 16.26 -39.74 3.07
C ILE A 425 17.21 -38.68 3.65
N SER A 426 18.34 -38.45 2.98
CA SER A 426 19.26 -37.39 3.39
C SER A 426 18.63 -36.02 3.18
N THR A 427 18.71 -35.18 4.21
CA THR A 427 18.22 -33.80 4.27
C THR A 427 18.59 -33.00 3.02
N ALA A 428 17.61 -32.36 2.37
CA ALA A 428 17.87 -31.32 1.39
C ALA A 428 18.49 -30.08 2.07
N ALA A 429 19.18 -29.23 1.32
CA ALA A 429 19.62 -27.94 1.83
C ALA A 429 18.66 -26.87 1.36
N ALA A 430 18.25 -25.99 2.28
CA ALA A 430 17.33 -24.90 2.00
C ALA A 430 17.84 -23.99 0.86
N PRO A 431 16.92 -23.41 0.06
CA PRO A 431 17.28 -22.51 -1.02
C PRO A 431 17.86 -21.18 -0.51
N GLY A 432 18.44 -20.39 -1.43
CA GLY A 432 18.86 -19.03 -1.12
C GLY A 432 17.69 -18.08 -0.84
N ALA A 433 17.92 -17.03 -0.06
CA ALA A 433 16.95 -15.95 0.12
C ALA A 433 16.74 -15.17 -1.20
N PRO A 434 15.54 -14.63 -1.47
CA PRO A 434 15.28 -13.84 -2.67
C PRO A 434 16.15 -12.57 -2.73
N PRO A 435 16.86 -12.32 -3.84
CA PRO A 435 17.56 -11.05 -4.06
C PRO A 435 16.60 -9.92 -4.50
N THR A 436 17.10 -8.67 -4.44
CA THR A 436 16.52 -7.47 -5.08
C THR A 436 15.05 -7.15 -4.77
N LEU A 437 14.59 -7.49 -3.56
CA LEU A 437 13.25 -7.17 -3.08
C LEU A 437 12.96 -5.65 -3.15
N ALA A 438 11.85 -5.29 -3.79
CA ALA A 438 11.39 -3.92 -3.95
C ALA A 438 9.85 -3.81 -3.94
N GLY A 439 9.35 -2.65 -3.56
CA GLY A 439 7.92 -2.32 -3.56
C GLY A 439 7.63 -1.08 -4.39
N SER A 440 6.43 -0.99 -4.95
CA SER A 440 5.91 0.24 -5.58
C SER A 440 4.42 0.38 -5.31
N PHE A 441 3.97 1.61 -5.07
CA PHE A 441 2.59 1.94 -4.83
C PHE A 441 1.98 2.69 -6.03
N ALA A 442 0.75 2.32 -6.38
CA ALA A 442 -0.05 2.96 -7.42
C ALA A 442 -1.41 3.32 -6.83
N PHE A 443 -1.60 4.61 -6.58
CA PHE A 443 -2.85 5.17 -6.10
C PHE A 443 -3.91 5.21 -7.21
N SER A 444 -5.14 4.84 -6.88
CA SER A 444 -6.31 4.99 -7.75
C SER A 444 -7.46 5.63 -6.97
N PRO A 445 -7.96 6.80 -7.38
CA PRO A 445 -9.02 7.48 -6.65
C PRO A 445 -10.44 6.99 -6.98
N THR A 446 -10.61 6.34 -8.15
CA THR A 446 -11.92 5.87 -8.64
C THR A 446 -12.00 4.35 -8.76
N GLY A 447 -10.88 3.67 -8.52
CA GLY A 447 -10.78 2.21 -8.46
C GLY A 447 -9.89 1.80 -7.31
N TYR A 448 -9.37 0.58 -7.36
CA TYR A 448 -8.52 0.03 -6.32
C TYR A 448 -7.09 0.57 -6.41
N SER A 449 -6.56 1.07 -5.30
CA SER A 449 -5.14 1.33 -5.18
C SER A 449 -4.40 0.00 -5.10
N SER A 450 -3.12 -0.02 -5.47
CA SER A 450 -2.35 -1.26 -5.46
C SER A 450 -0.91 -1.07 -5.03
N ALA A 451 -0.37 -2.06 -4.34
CA ALA A 451 1.03 -2.18 -3.98
C ALA A 451 1.59 -3.41 -4.69
N THR A 452 2.62 -3.21 -5.49
CA THR A 452 3.35 -4.31 -6.15
C THR A 452 4.64 -4.56 -5.40
N PHE A 453 4.82 -5.79 -4.93
CA PHE A 453 6.04 -6.31 -4.33
C PHE A 453 6.71 -7.23 -5.34
N LYS A 454 8.01 -7.04 -5.58
CA LYS A 454 8.75 -7.78 -6.61
C LYS A 454 10.16 -8.12 -6.18
N TRP A 455 10.67 -9.24 -6.68
CA TRP A 455 12.02 -9.74 -6.42
C TRP A 455 12.54 -10.52 -7.64
N ASP A 456 13.85 -10.66 -7.76
CA ASP A 456 14.42 -11.61 -8.71
C ASP A 456 14.35 -13.03 -8.09
N PRO A 457 14.16 -14.09 -8.89
CA PRO A 457 14.11 -15.45 -8.37
C PRO A 457 15.38 -15.81 -7.61
N ALA A 458 15.20 -16.53 -6.50
CA ALA A 458 16.31 -17.10 -5.75
C ALA A 458 17.00 -18.23 -6.52
N ALA A 459 18.21 -18.57 -6.09
CA ALA A 459 18.91 -19.75 -6.57
C ALA A 459 18.82 -20.88 -5.54
N ASP A 460 18.53 -22.07 -6.02
CA ASP A 460 18.77 -23.31 -5.32
C ASP A 460 19.85 -24.09 -6.09
N VAL A 461 20.95 -24.37 -5.42
CA VAL A 461 22.15 -24.98 -6.02
C VAL A 461 22.59 -26.23 -5.27
N ALA A 462 21.77 -26.72 -4.35
CA ALA A 462 22.05 -27.89 -3.54
C ALA A 462 21.76 -29.21 -4.31
N PRO A 463 22.27 -30.37 -3.84
CA PRO A 463 21.74 -31.66 -4.28
C PRO A 463 20.24 -31.72 -3.97
N GLY A 464 19.41 -32.02 -4.97
CA GLY A 464 17.95 -31.91 -4.84
C GLY A 464 17.37 -30.55 -5.21
N ALA A 465 18.18 -29.67 -5.82
CA ALA A 465 17.79 -28.31 -6.13
C ALA A 465 16.47 -28.21 -6.90
N THR A 466 15.55 -27.41 -6.36
CA THR A 466 14.32 -27.02 -7.05
C THR A 466 14.64 -25.95 -8.09
N PRO A 467 14.25 -26.12 -9.37
CA PRO A 467 14.49 -25.13 -10.40
C PRO A 467 13.94 -23.74 -10.01
N ALA A 468 14.67 -22.67 -10.37
CA ALA A 468 14.30 -21.32 -9.96
C ALA A 468 12.88 -20.88 -10.41
N VAL A 469 12.39 -21.44 -11.51
CA VAL A 469 11.04 -21.19 -12.05
C VAL A 469 9.94 -21.86 -11.24
N THR A 470 10.26 -22.85 -10.41
CA THR A 470 9.31 -23.62 -9.59
C THR A 470 9.45 -23.37 -8.10
N LEU A 471 10.43 -22.58 -7.69
CA LEU A 471 10.53 -22.10 -6.32
C LEU A 471 9.26 -21.33 -5.96
N THR A 472 8.77 -21.59 -4.75
CA THR A 472 7.65 -20.87 -4.15
C THR A 472 8.17 -19.85 -3.15
N TYR A 473 7.31 -18.93 -2.73
CA TYR A 473 7.72 -17.80 -1.89
C TYR A 473 6.67 -17.46 -0.83
N ASP A 474 7.16 -17.14 0.36
CA ASP A 474 6.36 -16.53 1.43
C ASP A 474 6.64 -15.03 1.49
N LEU A 475 5.66 -14.21 1.14
CA LEU A 475 5.70 -12.76 1.30
C LEU A 475 5.01 -12.36 2.61
N GLU A 476 5.80 -11.78 3.51
CA GLU A 476 5.28 -11.18 4.73
C GLU A 476 5.20 -9.66 4.55
N VAL A 477 4.03 -9.08 4.78
CA VAL A 477 3.79 -7.62 4.74
C VAL A 477 3.20 -7.19 6.06
N SER A 478 3.71 -6.14 6.69
CA SER A 478 3.30 -5.66 8.01
C SER A 478 3.27 -4.14 8.06
N THR A 479 2.43 -3.56 8.90
CA THR A 479 2.49 -2.12 9.26
C THR A 479 3.48 -1.85 10.41
N SER A 480 4.11 -2.91 10.92
CA SER A 480 5.13 -2.89 11.97
C SER A 480 6.44 -3.44 11.44
N SER A 481 7.57 -2.95 11.98
CA SER A 481 8.89 -3.55 11.69
C SER A 481 9.08 -4.92 12.37
N ASP A 482 8.18 -5.27 13.29
CA ASP A 482 8.11 -6.58 13.95
C ASP A 482 7.02 -7.44 13.30
N PHE A 483 7.45 -8.42 12.52
CA PHE A 483 6.59 -9.35 11.76
C PHE A 483 5.85 -10.36 12.64
N SER A 484 6.07 -10.36 13.96
CA SER A 484 5.34 -11.24 14.88
C SER A 484 3.96 -10.73 15.31
N ARG A 485 3.58 -9.48 14.98
CA ARG A 485 2.39 -8.84 15.59
C ARG A 485 1.34 -8.22 14.66
N ALA A 486 1.50 -8.30 13.34
CA ALA A 486 0.45 -7.97 12.36
C ALA A 486 1.02 -8.25 10.97
N THR A 487 0.47 -9.23 10.26
CA THR A 487 0.83 -9.43 8.84
C THR A 487 -0.43 -9.31 8.01
N ILE A 488 -0.39 -8.55 6.92
CA ILE A 488 -1.32 -8.78 5.81
C ILE A 488 -0.84 -10.11 5.20
N PRO A 489 -1.63 -11.19 5.27
CA PRO A 489 -1.23 -12.48 4.76
C PRO A 489 -1.19 -12.45 3.23
N ALA A 490 -0.07 -11.98 2.69
CA ALA A 490 0.16 -11.94 1.24
C ALA A 490 0.66 -13.29 0.69
N MET A 491 1.12 -14.20 1.57
CA MET A 491 1.42 -15.62 1.37
C MET A 491 1.95 -16.21 2.70
N ARG A 492 1.44 -17.36 3.14
CA ARG A 492 2.11 -18.22 4.14
C ARG A 492 1.87 -19.68 3.78
N MET A 493 2.89 -20.39 3.30
CA MET A 493 2.80 -21.86 3.22
C MET A 493 3.27 -22.43 4.56
N THR A 494 2.41 -23.18 5.23
CA THR A 494 2.83 -24.02 6.35
C THR A 494 2.79 -25.51 5.98
N THR A 495 2.02 -25.91 4.96
CA THR A 495 2.05 -27.18 4.22
C THR A 495 1.28 -27.07 2.89
N PRO A 496 1.41 -28.03 1.94
CA PRO A 496 0.62 -28.07 0.70
C PRO A 496 -0.91 -28.12 0.90
N ARG A 497 -1.40 -28.35 2.14
CA ARG A 497 -2.82 -28.34 2.50
C ARG A 497 -3.25 -27.13 3.33
N THR A 498 -2.32 -26.32 3.85
CA THR A 498 -2.70 -25.05 4.46
C THR A 498 -2.76 -24.01 3.38
N GLY A 499 -3.97 -23.84 2.84
CA GLY A 499 -4.32 -22.84 1.85
C GLY A 499 -3.68 -23.11 0.50
N ASN A 500 -4.47 -22.95 -0.54
CA ASN A 500 -4.02 -23.04 -1.90
C ASN A 500 -3.26 -21.74 -2.28
N TYR A 501 -2.20 -21.40 -1.54
CA TYR A 501 -1.34 -20.23 -1.70
C TYR A 501 -0.40 -20.36 -2.90
N LEU A 502 -0.83 -21.01 -3.99
CA LEU A 502 -0.01 -21.13 -5.17
C LEU A 502 0.13 -19.78 -5.83
N ARG A 503 1.32 -19.18 -5.71
CA ARG A 503 1.95 -18.44 -6.82
C ARG A 503 3.47 -18.66 -6.86
N PRO A 504 3.99 -19.38 -7.87
CA PRO A 504 5.02 -18.79 -8.71
C PRO A 504 4.36 -17.69 -9.59
N PRO A 505 5.13 -16.72 -10.09
CA PRO A 505 4.63 -15.35 -10.17
C PRO A 505 4.07 -14.97 -11.51
N ARG A 506 3.20 -13.97 -11.44
CA ARG A 506 3.10 -12.91 -12.43
C ARG A 506 4.49 -12.44 -12.84
N LEU A 507 4.90 -12.83 -14.04
CA LEU A 507 6.13 -12.38 -14.68
C LEU A 507 5.97 -10.90 -15.07
N TYR A 508 6.34 -9.99 -14.16
CA TYR A 508 5.94 -8.57 -14.23
C TYR A 508 6.61 -7.79 -15.39
N ASP A 509 7.76 -8.24 -15.88
CA ASP A 509 8.59 -7.55 -16.88
C ASP A 509 8.98 -8.39 -18.10
N GLY A 510 8.14 -9.36 -18.49
CA GLY A 510 8.42 -10.19 -19.67
C GLY A 510 9.37 -11.35 -19.36
N ASN A 511 9.12 -12.03 -18.24
CA ASN A 511 9.75 -13.29 -17.80
C ASN A 511 11.03 -13.18 -16.97
N THR A 512 11.32 -12.06 -16.30
CA THR A 512 12.55 -11.95 -15.47
C THR A 512 12.34 -11.79 -13.98
N ARG A 513 11.17 -11.31 -13.52
CA ARG A 513 10.91 -11.05 -12.09
C ARG A 513 9.63 -11.64 -11.55
N HIS A 514 9.72 -11.98 -10.27
CA HIS A 514 8.64 -12.51 -9.44
C HIS A 514 7.93 -11.34 -8.74
N GLY A 515 6.62 -11.46 -8.50
CA GLY A 515 5.91 -10.45 -7.73
C GLY A 515 4.45 -10.73 -7.40
N VAL A 516 3.98 -10.00 -6.38
CA VAL A 516 2.61 -10.03 -5.85
C VAL A 516 2.06 -8.61 -5.91
N ILE A 517 0.79 -8.49 -6.28
CA ILE A 517 0.07 -7.22 -6.21
C ILE A 517 -0.96 -7.37 -5.12
N LEU A 518 -0.87 -6.54 -4.07
CA LEU A 518 -1.96 -6.31 -3.13
C LEU A 518 -2.80 -5.13 -3.59
N ARG A 519 -4.10 -5.17 -3.34
CA ARG A 519 -5.09 -4.17 -3.73
C ARG A 519 -5.81 -3.65 -2.50
N SER A 520 -6.32 -2.43 -2.59
CA SER A 520 -7.30 -1.95 -1.61
C SER A 520 -8.62 -2.68 -1.80
N THR A 521 -9.42 -2.80 -0.74
CA THR A 521 -10.67 -3.58 -0.74
C THR A 521 -11.87 -2.76 -1.24
N GLN A 522 -11.73 -1.44 -1.31
CA GLN A 522 -12.71 -0.52 -1.89
C GLN A 522 -12.01 0.51 -2.80
N PRO A 523 -12.73 1.07 -3.80
CA PRO A 523 -12.42 2.38 -4.32
C PRO A 523 -12.41 3.37 -3.15
N TRP A 524 -11.41 4.22 -3.11
CA TRP A 524 -11.14 5.19 -2.04
C TRP A 524 -12.38 5.61 -1.22
N ALA A 525 -12.46 5.15 0.03
CA ALA A 525 -13.43 5.58 1.02
C ALA A 525 -12.65 5.94 2.30
N GLY A 526 -12.73 7.19 2.75
CA GLY A 526 -11.92 7.76 3.83
C GLY A 526 -12.16 7.20 5.24
N ASN A 527 -12.24 5.88 5.41
CA ASN A 527 -12.37 5.20 6.70
C ASN A 527 -11.26 4.15 6.90
N ASN A 528 -10.43 4.36 7.92
CA ASN A 528 -9.27 3.58 8.32
C ASN A 528 -9.58 2.18 8.94
N ALA A 529 -10.78 1.62 8.71
CA ALA A 529 -11.24 0.44 9.43
C ALA A 529 -10.89 -0.92 8.78
N HIS A 530 -10.34 -0.97 7.56
CA HIS A 530 -10.10 -2.25 6.86
C HIS A 530 -8.64 -2.75 6.98
N PRO A 531 -8.40 -4.06 7.12
CA PRO A 531 -7.05 -4.67 7.18
C PRO A 531 -6.21 -4.62 5.88
N GLY A 532 -6.79 -4.25 4.73
CA GLY A 532 -6.10 -4.25 3.43
C GLY A 532 -5.14 -3.06 3.21
N LEU A 533 -4.75 -2.84 1.94
CA LEU A 533 -3.84 -1.75 1.57
C LEU A 533 -4.42 -0.35 1.85
N ARG A 534 -3.69 0.47 2.60
CA ARG A 534 -4.01 1.85 3.02
C ARG A 534 -3.02 2.84 2.41
N THR A 535 -3.45 4.07 2.13
CA THR A 535 -2.50 5.18 1.87
C THR A 535 -1.89 5.67 3.18
N ASP A 536 -0.87 6.51 3.04
CA ASP A 536 -0.23 7.21 4.16
C ASP A 536 0.21 6.26 5.28
N THR A 537 0.56 5.04 4.86
CA THR A 537 0.92 3.94 5.72
C THR A 537 2.29 3.44 5.30
N THR A 538 3.18 3.28 6.27
CA THR A 538 4.46 2.60 6.02
C THR A 538 4.26 1.11 6.19
N TYR A 539 4.48 0.37 5.11
CA TYR A 539 4.53 -1.08 5.13
C TYR A 539 5.98 -1.57 5.19
N TYR A 540 6.23 -2.57 6.02
CA TYR A 540 7.45 -3.34 6.09
C TYR A 540 7.19 -4.69 5.44
N PHE A 541 8.12 -5.15 4.61
CA PHE A 541 7.93 -6.44 3.94
C PHE A 541 9.24 -7.19 3.74
N ARG A 542 9.14 -8.52 3.70
CA ARG A 542 10.25 -9.45 3.44
C ARG A 542 9.72 -10.72 2.77
N VAL A 543 10.60 -11.45 2.10
CA VAL A 543 10.24 -12.66 1.38
C VAL A 543 11.17 -13.81 1.78
N ARG A 544 10.62 -15.02 1.93
CA ARG A 544 11.37 -16.29 2.01
C ARG A 544 11.13 -17.10 0.74
N THR A 545 12.16 -17.80 0.28
CA THR A 545 12.02 -18.81 -0.77
C THR A 545 11.70 -20.14 -0.12
N MET A 546 10.87 -20.96 -0.76
CA MET A 546 10.67 -22.37 -0.40
C MET A 546 10.96 -23.26 -1.60
N ASP A 547 11.57 -24.40 -1.33
CA ASP A 547 11.82 -25.46 -2.31
C ASP A 547 10.71 -26.51 -2.30
N ALA A 548 10.78 -27.49 -3.20
CA ALA A 548 9.80 -28.57 -3.28
C ALA A 548 9.79 -29.48 -2.04
N GLY A 549 10.89 -29.48 -1.27
CA GLY A 549 11.04 -30.18 0.01
C GLY A 549 10.44 -29.43 1.21
N LEU A 550 9.75 -28.31 0.97
CA LEU A 550 9.14 -27.44 1.99
C LEU A 550 10.15 -26.79 2.94
N LEU A 551 11.42 -26.67 2.53
CA LEU A 551 12.44 -26.00 3.31
C LEU A 551 12.47 -24.49 3.02
N PRO A 552 12.24 -23.63 4.03
CA PRO A 552 12.33 -22.19 3.85
C PRO A 552 13.79 -21.70 3.86
N SER A 553 14.09 -20.74 3.01
CA SER A 553 15.31 -19.94 3.12
C SER A 553 15.28 -19.06 4.38
N ALA A 554 16.43 -18.49 4.73
CA ALA A 554 16.43 -17.31 5.59
C ALA A 554 15.58 -16.19 4.95
N PRO A 555 14.91 -15.32 5.74
CA PRO A 555 14.22 -14.17 5.20
C PRO A 555 15.15 -13.23 4.43
N SER A 556 14.65 -12.61 3.37
CA SER A 556 15.32 -11.50 2.71
C SER A 556 15.54 -10.33 3.68
N ALA A 557 16.35 -9.35 3.28
CA ALA A 557 16.43 -8.09 4.01
C ALA A 557 15.04 -7.41 4.05
N ASN A 558 14.68 -6.84 5.20
CA ASN A 558 13.44 -6.08 5.35
C ASN A 558 13.48 -4.84 4.43
N GLN A 559 12.39 -4.61 3.72
CA GLN A 559 12.17 -3.43 2.90
C GLN A 559 10.99 -2.62 3.44
N THR A 560 10.91 -1.36 3.03
CA THR A 560 9.80 -0.48 3.35
C THR A 560 9.12 0.06 2.09
N LEU A 561 7.80 0.18 2.16
CA LEU A 561 6.97 0.82 1.14
C LEU A 561 6.12 1.89 1.82
N TRP A 562 6.35 3.14 1.45
CA TRP A 562 5.49 4.25 1.83
C TRP A 562 4.38 4.40 0.79
N THR A 563 3.12 4.43 1.23
CA THR A 563 1.94 4.57 0.37
C THR A 563 1.34 5.98 0.42
N GLY A 564 2.14 6.98 0.81
CA GLY A 564 1.66 8.36 0.93
C GLY A 564 1.26 8.98 -0.41
N VAL A 565 0.20 9.78 -0.40
CA VAL A 565 -0.30 10.47 -1.58
C VAL A 565 -0.28 11.98 -1.35
N ALA A 566 0.58 12.69 -2.07
CA ALA A 566 0.69 14.12 -1.90
C ALA A 566 -0.63 14.87 -2.19
N PRO A 567 -0.89 16.01 -1.52
CA PRO A 567 -1.99 16.88 -1.82
C PRO A 567 -2.03 17.38 -3.26
N GLY A 568 -3.22 17.74 -3.71
CA GLY A 568 -3.43 18.31 -5.03
C GLY A 568 -2.76 19.68 -5.13
N THR A 569 -2.51 20.11 -6.36
CA THR A 569 -1.98 21.46 -6.61
C THR A 569 -3.09 22.49 -6.41
N SER A 570 -2.87 23.44 -5.50
CA SER A 570 -3.76 24.58 -5.31
C SER A 570 -3.72 25.54 -6.49
N THR A 571 -4.82 26.26 -6.72
CA THR A 571 -4.78 27.49 -7.52
C THR A 571 -4.06 28.59 -6.73
N LEU A 572 -3.60 29.66 -7.39
CA LEU A 572 -3.13 30.85 -6.67
C LEU A 572 -3.38 32.09 -7.52
N ALA A 573 -3.98 33.10 -6.89
CA ALA A 573 -4.10 34.44 -7.43
C ALA A 573 -3.58 35.45 -6.41
N ALA A 574 -3.01 36.54 -6.93
CA ALA A 574 -2.52 37.66 -6.14
C ALA A 574 -3.07 38.95 -6.75
N VAL A 575 -3.64 39.82 -5.91
CA VAL A 575 -4.14 41.15 -6.32
C VAL A 575 -3.79 42.19 -5.26
N ALA A 576 -3.64 43.44 -5.68
CA ALA A 576 -3.40 44.55 -4.76
C ALA A 576 -4.51 44.67 -3.71
N GLY A 577 -4.13 44.83 -2.45
CA GLY A 577 -5.03 45.10 -1.33
C GLY A 577 -5.49 46.56 -1.28
N ALA A 578 -6.44 46.85 -0.39
CA ALA A 578 -6.98 48.20 -0.23
C ALA A 578 -6.08 49.13 0.60
N ALA A 579 -5.29 48.58 1.52
CA ALA A 579 -4.34 49.35 2.32
C ALA A 579 -2.93 49.32 1.71
N PRO A 580 -2.11 50.36 1.93
CA PRO A 580 -0.73 50.37 1.45
C PRO A 580 0.09 49.18 1.95
N GLY A 581 0.83 48.56 1.03
CA GLY A 581 1.61 47.36 1.29
C GLY A 581 0.83 46.04 1.26
N ASP A 582 -0.51 46.06 1.20
CA ASP A 582 -1.27 44.82 1.20
C ASP A 582 -1.35 44.18 -0.19
N ILE A 583 -1.18 42.86 -0.22
CA ILE A 583 -1.50 41.99 -1.35
C ILE A 583 -2.46 40.92 -0.85
N ASN A 584 -3.64 40.85 -1.46
CA ASN A 584 -4.65 39.84 -1.19
C ASN A 584 -4.36 38.61 -2.05
N LEU A 585 -4.09 37.49 -1.40
CA LEU A 585 -3.95 36.18 -2.01
C LEU A 585 -5.28 35.44 -1.92
N SER A 586 -5.63 34.71 -2.98
CA SER A 586 -6.77 33.79 -2.98
C SER A 586 -6.46 32.50 -3.72
N TRP A 587 -7.02 31.39 -3.22
CA TRP A 587 -6.87 30.06 -3.81
C TRP A 587 -8.06 29.17 -3.47
N SER A 588 -8.16 28.03 -4.15
CA SER A 588 -9.08 26.94 -3.79
C SER A 588 -8.29 25.84 -3.07
N ALA A 589 -8.82 25.35 -1.94
CA ALA A 589 -8.26 24.19 -1.26
C ALA A 589 -8.31 22.95 -2.19
N PRO A 590 -7.18 22.31 -2.51
CA PRO A 590 -7.12 21.31 -3.56
C PRO A 590 -7.63 19.94 -3.10
N GLY A 591 -7.35 19.54 -1.85
CA GLY A 591 -7.62 18.20 -1.30
C GLY A 591 -6.36 17.65 -0.61
N ASP A 592 -6.53 16.59 0.19
CA ASP A 592 -5.48 15.96 1.00
C ASP A 592 -4.68 14.91 0.20
N ASP A 593 -5.40 13.99 -0.46
CA ASP A 593 -4.81 12.96 -1.32
C ASP A 593 -5.12 13.33 -2.76
N ASN A 594 -4.25 14.13 -3.38
CA ASN A 594 -4.56 14.82 -4.63
C ASN A 594 -5.79 15.75 -4.46
N PHE A 595 -6.90 15.53 -5.17
CA PHE A 595 -8.10 16.38 -5.06
C PHE A 595 -9.20 15.78 -4.16
N TYR A 596 -8.84 14.82 -3.32
CA TYR A 596 -9.78 14.05 -2.51
C TYR A 596 -9.60 14.36 -1.02
N ASN A 597 -10.71 14.30 -0.27
CA ASN A 597 -10.81 14.61 1.16
C ASN A 597 -10.48 16.05 1.58
N PRO A 598 -11.03 16.52 2.71
CA PRO A 598 -10.61 17.79 3.30
C PRO A 598 -9.11 17.78 3.59
N LEU A 599 -8.39 18.81 3.13
CA LEU A 599 -6.97 18.98 3.42
C LEU A 599 -6.81 19.33 4.90
N VAL A 600 -6.18 18.44 5.67
CA VAL A 600 -5.81 18.66 7.07
C VAL A 600 -4.29 18.84 7.13
N GLY A 601 -3.81 20.06 7.36
CA GLY A 601 -2.38 20.31 7.36
C GLY A 601 -2.04 21.79 7.27
N ALA A 602 -1.29 22.19 6.24
CA ALA A 602 -0.90 23.59 6.05
C ALA A 602 -0.66 23.97 4.59
N PHE A 603 -0.89 25.24 4.27
CA PHE A 603 -0.34 25.87 3.07
C PHE A 603 1.01 26.51 3.38
N ARG A 604 1.93 26.47 2.41
CA ARG A 604 3.17 27.24 2.42
C ARG A 604 3.15 28.22 1.27
N VAL A 605 3.21 29.50 1.58
CA VAL A 605 3.38 30.57 0.60
C VAL A 605 4.83 31.03 0.62
N GLN A 606 5.46 31.11 -0.54
CA GLN A 606 6.74 31.80 -0.71
C GLN A 606 6.59 32.97 -1.67
N TYR A 607 7.32 34.05 -1.40
CA TYR A 607 7.31 35.21 -2.27
C TYR A 607 8.62 35.98 -2.31
N SER A 608 8.89 36.63 -3.44
CA SER A 608 10.07 37.46 -3.69
C SER A 608 9.78 38.50 -4.78
N THR A 609 10.64 39.52 -4.90
CA THR A 609 10.60 40.48 -6.02
C THR A 609 11.28 39.95 -7.28
N ASP A 610 12.01 38.83 -7.21
CA ASP A 610 12.61 38.16 -8.36
C ASP A 610 11.70 37.05 -8.91
N ALA A 611 11.24 37.21 -10.16
CA ALA A 611 10.40 36.24 -10.85
C ALA A 611 11.10 34.90 -11.10
N ALA A 612 12.45 34.88 -11.13
CA ALA A 612 13.27 33.70 -11.40
C ALA A 612 13.70 32.96 -10.12
N THR A 613 13.11 33.30 -8.97
CA THR A 613 13.46 32.68 -7.68
C THR A 613 13.32 31.15 -7.75
N PRO A 614 14.34 30.37 -7.31
CA PRO A 614 14.27 28.92 -7.27
C PRO A 614 13.47 28.46 -6.04
N TRP A 615 12.15 28.43 -6.17
CA TRP A 615 11.18 28.03 -5.16
C TRP A 615 11.46 26.65 -4.53
N SER A 616 11.27 26.50 -3.21
CA SER A 616 11.60 25.26 -2.49
C SER A 616 10.70 25.00 -1.28
N THR A 617 10.25 23.75 -1.12
CA THR A 617 9.58 23.27 0.09
C THR A 617 10.57 22.93 1.21
N ALA A 618 11.85 22.69 0.89
CA ALA A 618 12.86 22.35 1.90
C ALA A 618 13.39 23.58 2.63
N THR A 619 13.57 24.70 1.94
CA THR A 619 14.19 25.93 2.48
C THR A 619 13.50 27.18 1.97
N THR A 620 13.72 28.32 2.64
CA THR A 620 13.38 29.63 2.09
C THR A 620 14.51 30.09 1.17
N PRO A 621 14.27 30.30 -0.13
CA PRO A 621 15.30 30.82 -1.04
C PRO A 621 15.84 32.19 -0.59
N ALA A 622 17.08 32.49 -0.94
CA ALA A 622 17.70 33.78 -0.60
C ALA A 622 16.91 34.94 -1.24
N GLY A 623 16.58 35.96 -0.45
CA GLY A 623 15.77 37.09 -0.92
C GLY A 623 14.27 36.78 -1.08
N ALA A 624 13.82 35.59 -0.64
CA ALA A 624 12.41 35.26 -0.53
C ALA A 624 11.95 35.24 0.94
N THR A 625 10.64 35.33 1.15
CA THR A 625 9.98 35.16 2.45
C THR A 625 9.04 33.96 2.39
N THR A 626 8.92 33.22 3.49
CA THR A 626 8.01 32.06 3.62
C THR A 626 6.96 32.34 4.69
N VAL A 627 5.71 31.99 4.40
CA VAL A 627 4.57 32.05 5.32
C VAL A 627 3.87 30.70 5.36
N GLY A 628 3.61 30.18 6.56
CA GLY A 628 2.83 28.96 6.78
C GLY A 628 1.42 29.29 7.25
N ILE A 629 0.42 28.57 6.73
CA ILE A 629 -1.00 28.77 7.07
C ILE A 629 -1.61 27.40 7.39
N ALA A 630 -1.96 27.13 8.64
CA ALA A 630 -2.63 25.88 9.00
C ALA A 630 -4.02 25.79 8.35
N THR A 631 -4.46 24.59 7.99
CA THR A 631 -5.75 24.36 7.32
C THR A 631 -6.41 23.05 7.77
N ASN A 632 -7.73 23.07 7.79
CA ASN A 632 -8.60 21.90 7.88
C ASN A 632 -9.87 22.26 7.10
N THR A 633 -9.80 22.14 5.77
CA THR A 633 -10.82 22.70 4.88
C THR A 633 -11.29 21.70 3.85
N PRO A 634 -12.60 21.63 3.56
CA PRO A 634 -13.12 20.78 2.50
C PRO A 634 -12.55 21.12 1.12
N VAL A 635 -12.44 20.13 0.26
CA VAL A 635 -12.04 20.28 -1.15
C VAL A 635 -12.83 21.39 -1.83
N GLY A 636 -12.14 22.24 -2.59
CA GLY A 636 -12.72 23.32 -3.38
C GLY A 636 -13.08 24.57 -2.59
N SER A 637 -12.95 24.56 -1.26
CA SER A 637 -13.24 25.73 -0.43
C SER A 637 -12.36 26.91 -0.81
N ALA A 638 -12.96 28.09 -1.00
CA ALA A 638 -12.22 29.31 -1.25
C ALA A 638 -11.42 29.70 0.00
N GLN A 639 -10.13 29.96 -0.19
CA GLN A 639 -9.18 30.38 0.83
C GLN A 639 -8.57 31.73 0.44
N SER A 640 -8.15 32.49 1.45
CA SER A 640 -7.49 33.77 1.22
C SER A 640 -6.55 34.14 2.37
N ALA A 641 -5.52 34.91 2.05
CA ALA A 641 -4.63 35.53 3.03
C ALA A 641 -4.24 36.93 2.57
N VAL A 642 -3.95 37.82 3.51
CA VAL A 642 -3.41 39.15 3.23
C VAL A 642 -1.95 39.15 3.63
N ILE A 643 -1.06 39.48 2.69
CA ILE A 643 0.38 39.63 2.93
C ILE A 643 0.71 41.12 2.85
N ASN A 644 1.30 41.66 3.92
CA ASN A 644 1.82 43.02 3.92
C ASN A 644 3.30 43.01 3.50
N VAL A 645 3.64 43.72 2.43
CA VAL A 645 4.99 43.80 1.86
C VAL A 645 5.58 45.22 2.00
N PRO A 646 6.90 45.37 2.20
CA PRO A 646 7.49 46.64 2.64
C PRO A 646 7.77 47.66 1.52
N THR A 647 7.67 47.26 0.25
CA THR A 647 7.99 48.12 -0.90
C THR A 647 6.88 48.06 -1.95
N ASN A 648 6.87 49.02 -2.86
CA ASN A 648 5.91 49.07 -3.97
C ASN A 648 6.36 48.23 -5.19
N ASP A 649 7.33 47.32 -5.01
CA ASP A 649 7.81 46.45 -6.08
C ASP A 649 6.73 45.42 -6.48
N THR A 650 6.91 44.80 -7.63
CA THR A 650 6.11 43.62 -8.00
C THR A 650 6.65 42.41 -7.23
N TYR A 651 5.77 41.73 -6.52
CA TYR A 651 6.09 40.49 -5.82
C TYR A 651 5.47 39.31 -6.54
N TYR A 652 6.23 38.22 -6.62
CA TYR A 652 5.84 36.94 -7.19
C TYR A 652 5.64 35.93 -6.07
N PHE A 653 4.54 35.20 -6.12
CA PHE A 653 4.07 34.28 -5.10
C PHE A 653 3.92 32.88 -5.68
N VAL A 654 4.25 31.88 -4.86
CA VAL A 654 3.94 30.47 -5.10
C VAL A 654 3.36 29.85 -3.83
N LEU A 655 2.56 28.80 -4.01
CA LEU A 655 1.90 28.11 -2.92
C LEU A 655 2.05 26.59 -3.06
N TRP A 656 2.28 25.93 -1.93
CA TRP A 656 2.16 24.48 -1.77
C TRP A 656 1.13 24.16 -0.71
N SER A 657 0.52 22.98 -0.84
CA SER A 657 -0.31 22.36 0.18
C SER A 657 0.47 21.24 0.84
N ARG A 658 0.28 21.06 2.14
CA ARG A 658 0.86 20.00 2.95
C ARG A 658 -0.25 19.30 3.72
N ASP A 659 -0.25 17.99 3.67
CA ASP A 659 -1.15 17.13 4.46
C ASP A 659 -0.63 16.96 5.91
N ASP A 660 -1.29 16.07 6.65
CA ASP A 660 -1.05 15.74 8.05
C ASP A 660 0.13 14.77 8.24
N VAL A 661 0.47 14.01 7.22
CA VAL A 661 1.66 13.12 7.19
C VAL A 661 2.92 13.82 6.69
N GLY A 662 2.78 15.01 6.13
CA GLY A 662 3.83 15.96 5.86
C GLY A 662 4.33 16.01 4.41
N GLU A 663 3.64 15.36 3.47
CA GLU A 663 3.92 15.42 2.03
C GLU A 663 3.52 16.79 1.46
N TRP A 664 4.19 17.20 0.38
CA TRP A 664 3.93 18.48 -0.27
C TRP A 664 3.35 18.26 -1.67
N SER A 665 2.34 19.06 -2.03
CA SER A 665 1.84 19.10 -3.40
C SER A 665 2.90 19.56 -4.40
N VAL A 666 2.59 19.46 -5.69
CA VAL A 666 3.34 20.21 -6.71
C VAL A 666 3.04 21.71 -6.54
N VAL A 667 4.06 22.55 -6.78
CA VAL A 667 3.95 24.02 -6.66
C VAL A 667 2.81 24.58 -7.53
N SER A 668 2.08 25.55 -7.00
CA SER A 668 1.09 26.32 -7.78
C SER A 668 1.76 27.05 -8.96
N ALA A 669 0.95 27.50 -9.91
CA ALA A 669 1.41 28.53 -10.84
C ALA A 669 1.88 29.78 -10.08
N THR A 670 2.89 30.48 -10.62
CA THR A 670 3.38 31.72 -10.04
C THR A 670 2.38 32.85 -10.29
N ALA A 671 1.97 33.53 -9.21
CA ALA A 671 1.09 34.71 -9.27
C ALA A 671 1.91 35.97 -8.96
N GLY A 672 1.70 37.07 -9.69
CA GLY A 672 2.42 38.32 -9.50
C GLY A 672 1.49 39.49 -9.23
N SER A 673 1.81 40.33 -8.24
CA SER A 673 1.11 41.60 -7.99
C SER A 673 2.03 42.61 -7.31
N ALA A 674 1.81 43.89 -7.57
CA ALA A 674 2.33 44.98 -6.74
C ALA A 674 1.28 45.36 -5.68
N PRO A 675 1.68 45.83 -4.47
CA PRO A 675 0.74 46.30 -3.46
C PRO A 675 0.17 47.67 -3.82
N ALA A 676 -0.86 48.11 -3.09
CA ALA A 676 -1.21 49.52 -3.08
C ALA A 676 -0.02 50.36 -2.55
N PRO A 677 0.29 51.51 -3.17
CA PRO A 677 1.52 52.23 -2.88
C PRO A 677 1.49 52.89 -1.48
N TYR A 678 2.61 52.80 -0.74
CA TYR A 678 2.84 53.62 0.45
C TYR A 678 2.91 55.11 0.11
N ILE A 679 2.15 55.93 0.84
CA ILE A 679 2.28 57.39 0.80
C ILE A 679 3.58 57.77 1.52
N ARG A 680 4.55 58.33 0.80
CA ARG A 680 5.80 58.84 1.40
C ARG A 680 5.71 60.35 1.73
N SER A 681 6.55 60.82 2.65
CA SER A 681 6.55 62.12 3.34
C SER A 681 7.09 63.33 2.54
N VAL A 682 7.23 64.48 3.21
CA VAL A 682 7.88 65.69 2.69
C VAL A 682 8.97 66.10 3.67
N THR A 683 10.18 66.37 3.16
CA THR A 683 11.30 66.88 3.98
C THR A 683 11.52 68.36 3.70
N VAL A 684 11.60 69.18 4.75
CA VAL A 684 11.90 70.62 4.67
C VAL A 684 13.32 70.85 5.18
N THR A 685 14.22 71.35 4.33
CA THR A 685 15.55 71.76 4.77
C THR A 685 15.45 73.20 5.30
N ALA A 686 15.47 73.38 6.62
CA ALA A 686 15.34 74.69 7.26
C ALA A 686 16.49 75.62 6.85
N GLY A 687 16.16 76.88 6.56
CA GLY A 687 17.12 77.99 6.61
C GLY A 687 17.14 78.59 8.03
N ASP A 688 18.28 79.17 8.43
CA ASP A 688 18.43 79.95 9.66
C ASP A 688 17.31 81.03 9.80
N PRO A 689 17.00 81.51 11.02
CA PRO A 689 16.06 82.62 11.21
C PRO A 689 16.42 83.80 10.31
N TYR A 690 15.52 84.12 9.38
CA TYR A 690 15.74 85.17 8.40
C TYR A 690 15.31 86.53 8.96
N ALA A 691 16.23 87.49 8.93
CA ALA A 691 15.93 88.88 9.23
C ALA A 691 15.62 89.63 7.93
N PHE A 692 14.40 90.15 7.81
CA PHE A 692 14.07 91.09 6.73
C PHE A 692 14.81 92.44 6.85
N GLY A 693 15.56 92.64 7.94
CA GLY A 693 16.30 93.86 8.24
C GLY A 693 15.37 94.97 8.75
N ASN A 694 15.91 96.20 8.81
CA ASN A 694 15.10 97.38 9.11
C ASN A 694 14.26 97.73 7.87
N LEU A 695 12.96 97.43 7.94
CA LEU A 695 12.01 97.80 6.91
C LEU A 695 11.37 99.14 7.24
N ILE A 696 11.31 100.02 6.25
CA ILE A 696 10.63 101.30 6.38
C ILE A 696 9.14 101.07 6.11
N VAL A 697 8.30 101.77 6.85
CA VAL A 697 6.85 101.88 6.60
C VAL A 697 6.57 102.17 5.11
N GLY A 698 5.68 101.38 4.49
CA GLY A 698 5.35 101.44 3.06
C GLY A 698 6.31 100.67 2.14
N SER A 699 7.33 100.00 2.69
CA SER A 699 8.25 99.14 1.91
C SER A 699 7.82 97.68 1.91
N SER A 700 8.41 96.90 1.00
CA SER A 700 8.28 95.45 0.95
C SER A 700 9.66 94.80 0.86
N SER A 701 9.81 93.64 1.48
CA SER A 701 11.05 92.85 1.41
C SER A 701 10.77 91.40 1.11
N HIS A 702 11.73 90.76 0.44
CA HIS A 702 11.62 89.41 -0.06
C HIS A 702 12.77 88.59 0.52
N SER A 703 12.49 87.35 0.90
CA SER A 703 13.52 86.43 1.37
C SER A 703 14.68 86.33 0.36
N ALA A 704 15.91 86.21 0.89
CA ALA A 704 17.13 86.14 0.08
C ALA A 704 17.38 84.72 -0.48
N THR A 705 16.86 83.69 0.21
CA THR A 705 16.89 82.27 -0.17
C THR A 705 15.50 81.67 0.02
N GLY A 706 15.10 80.76 -0.87
CA GLY A 706 13.86 80.00 -0.72
C GLY A 706 14.07 78.73 0.09
N VAL A 707 13.11 78.36 0.93
CA VAL A 707 13.12 77.09 1.68
C VAL A 707 12.97 75.94 0.70
N THR A 708 13.88 74.96 0.72
CA THR A 708 13.79 73.81 -0.20
C THR A 708 12.84 72.77 0.39
N VAL A 709 11.83 72.41 -0.39
CA VAL A 709 10.85 71.36 -0.10
C VAL A 709 11.10 70.21 -1.06
N LEU A 710 11.34 69.02 -0.52
CA LEU A 710 11.46 67.77 -1.28
C LEU A 710 10.20 66.92 -1.06
N ASN A 711 9.49 66.57 -2.14
CA ASN A 711 8.45 65.53 -2.11
C ASN A 711 9.12 64.16 -2.32
N ASP A 712 9.14 63.31 -1.30
CA ASP A 712 9.80 62.00 -1.36
C ASP A 712 8.85 60.85 -1.82
N GLY A 713 7.61 61.18 -2.23
CA GLY A 713 6.54 60.22 -2.53
C GLY A 713 5.50 60.62 -3.58
N ASN A 714 4.37 59.91 -3.58
CA ASN A 714 3.22 60.07 -4.48
C ASN A 714 2.17 61.09 -3.98
N VAL A 715 2.56 62.04 -3.11
CA VAL A 715 1.66 63.07 -2.58
C VAL A 715 1.15 63.96 -3.72
N THR A 716 -0.17 64.01 -3.90
CA THR A 716 -0.83 64.63 -5.06
C THR A 716 -1.11 66.13 -4.88
N SER A 717 -0.14 66.91 -4.39
CA SER A 717 -0.08 68.40 -4.49
C SER A 717 -0.66 69.27 -3.36
N THR A 718 -1.28 68.72 -2.31
CA THR A 718 -1.96 69.54 -1.28
C THR A 718 -1.05 69.90 -0.10
N TYR A 719 -0.75 71.19 0.05
CA TYR A 719 0.01 71.74 1.18
C TYR A 719 -0.84 72.76 1.95
N SER A 720 -0.57 72.93 3.23
CA SER A 720 -1.12 74.04 4.02
C SER A 720 -0.02 74.84 4.69
N LEU A 721 -0.12 76.16 4.57
CA LEU A 721 0.75 77.12 5.23
C LEU A 721 0.00 77.83 6.34
N TRP A 722 0.70 78.06 7.45
CA TRP A 722 0.18 78.77 8.61
C TRP A 722 1.28 79.66 9.21
N VAL A 723 0.94 80.90 9.58
CA VAL A 723 1.87 81.83 10.23
C VAL A 723 1.38 82.21 11.62
N ALA A 724 2.31 82.28 12.58
CA ALA A 724 2.08 82.82 13.91
C ALA A 724 3.11 83.88 14.29
N THR A 725 2.63 84.91 14.98
CA THR A 725 3.45 85.92 15.67
C THR A 725 3.88 85.39 17.04
N THR A 726 5.18 85.38 17.32
CA THR A 726 5.71 84.77 18.56
C THR A 726 6.38 85.73 19.53
N THR A 727 6.56 87.00 19.16
CA THR A 727 7.12 88.02 20.06
C THR A 727 6.10 88.50 21.08
N ALA A 728 6.32 88.21 22.37
CA ALA A 728 5.46 88.67 23.45
C ALA A 728 5.53 90.20 23.65
N GLY A 729 4.38 90.87 23.72
CA GLY A 729 4.28 92.31 24.00
C GLY A 729 4.52 93.24 22.81
N SER A 730 4.76 92.71 21.60
CA SER A 730 4.85 93.50 20.37
C SER A 730 3.45 93.91 19.88
N PRO A 731 3.23 95.18 19.47
CA PRO A 731 1.96 95.61 18.89
C PRO A 731 1.84 95.22 17.40
N TRP A 732 2.86 94.58 16.81
CA TRP A 732 2.83 94.10 15.44
C TRP A 732 1.94 92.87 15.27
N SER A 733 1.17 92.84 14.18
CA SER A 733 0.38 91.66 13.78
C SER A 733 0.46 91.40 12.28
N ILE A 734 0.10 90.18 11.87
CA ILE A 734 -0.04 89.81 10.45
C ILE A 734 -1.51 89.89 10.05
N GLY A 735 -1.80 90.71 9.04
CA GLY A 735 -3.13 90.90 8.47
C GLY A 735 -3.30 90.22 7.11
N THR A 736 -4.54 90.18 6.63
CA THR A 736 -4.90 89.70 5.28
C THR A 736 -4.74 90.78 4.19
N SER A 737 -4.59 92.04 4.59
CA SER A 737 -4.35 93.20 3.73
C SER A 737 -3.74 94.33 4.56
N LEU A 738 -3.06 95.30 3.92
CA LEU A 738 -2.50 96.46 4.61
C LEU A 738 -3.63 97.43 5.01
N PRO A 739 -3.90 97.64 6.31
CA PRO A 739 -4.87 98.64 6.75
C PRO A 739 -4.25 100.05 6.73
N THR A 740 -5.09 101.09 6.82
CA THR A 740 -4.65 102.49 6.92
C THR A 740 -4.10 102.88 8.30
N GLY A 741 -4.05 101.95 9.27
CA GLY A 741 -3.58 102.16 10.64
C GLY A 741 -2.20 101.54 10.92
N PRO A 742 -1.61 101.76 12.11
CA PRO A 742 -0.24 101.35 12.42
C PRO A 742 -0.09 99.84 12.70
N ASN A 743 1.12 99.31 12.47
CA ASN A 743 1.64 98.00 12.94
C ASN A 743 1.02 96.70 12.40
N VAL A 744 0.39 96.71 11.22
CA VAL A 744 -0.07 95.47 10.55
C VAL A 744 0.75 95.23 9.28
N ALA A 745 1.49 94.13 9.26
CA ALA A 745 2.22 93.69 8.07
C ALA A 745 1.45 92.56 7.35
N VAL A 746 1.73 92.35 6.07
CA VAL A 746 1.16 91.24 5.29
C VAL A 746 2.29 90.31 4.86
N LEU A 747 2.18 89.03 5.17
CA LEU A 747 3.13 88.01 4.73
C LEU A 747 2.51 87.23 3.58
N SER A 748 3.22 87.16 2.46
CA SER A 748 2.85 86.33 1.31
C SER A 748 3.91 85.26 1.06
N ALA A 749 3.50 84.08 0.59
CA ALA A 749 4.41 82.96 0.34
C ALA A 749 4.04 82.20 -0.95
N GLY A 750 5.06 81.78 -1.70
CA GLY A 750 4.85 81.03 -2.95
C GLY A 750 6.08 80.28 -3.42
N PHE A 751 5.88 79.18 -4.14
CA PHE A 751 6.98 78.40 -4.74
C PHE A 751 7.49 79.08 -6.00
N HIS A 752 8.81 79.29 -6.09
CA HIS A 752 9.44 79.91 -7.26
C HIS A 752 10.85 79.30 -7.49
N PRO A 753 11.26 79.03 -8.75
CA PRO A 753 12.57 78.45 -9.03
C PRO A 753 13.76 79.38 -8.71
N SER A 754 13.51 80.68 -8.56
CA SER A 754 14.50 81.73 -8.25
C SER A 754 13.84 82.86 -7.46
N ARG A 755 14.56 83.91 -7.04
CA ARG A 755 13.96 85.00 -6.24
C ARG A 755 12.88 85.77 -7.06
N PRO A 756 11.60 85.76 -6.66
CA PRO A 756 10.52 86.43 -7.40
C PRO A 756 10.52 87.96 -7.22
N ALA A 757 9.90 88.68 -8.17
CA ALA A 757 9.66 90.13 -8.09
C ALA A 757 8.41 90.48 -7.24
N ALA A 758 8.22 91.74 -6.85
CA ALA A 758 7.09 92.13 -5.99
C ALA A 758 5.71 91.82 -6.60
N ALA A 759 5.52 92.13 -7.89
CA ALA A 759 4.28 91.84 -8.62
C ALA A 759 3.98 90.33 -8.74
N ALA A 760 4.91 89.49 -8.28
CA ALA A 760 4.71 88.07 -8.25
C ALA A 760 3.63 87.71 -7.22
N PHE A 761 3.69 88.24 -5.99
CA PHE A 761 2.78 87.83 -4.92
C PHE A 761 1.41 88.51 -5.04
N GLY A 762 0.35 87.72 -5.18
CA GLY A 762 -1.04 88.15 -5.26
C GLY A 762 -1.77 88.14 -3.91
N ALA A 763 -3.05 88.49 -3.92
CA ALA A 763 -3.89 88.46 -2.71
C ALA A 763 -4.15 87.03 -2.21
N GLU A 764 -4.06 86.05 -3.10
CA GLU A 764 -4.18 84.61 -2.84
C GLU A 764 -2.94 84.01 -2.13
N ASP A 765 -1.79 84.67 -2.20
CA ASP A 765 -0.54 84.18 -1.61
C ASP A 765 -0.38 84.58 -0.14
N VAL A 766 -1.35 85.33 0.40
CA VAL A 766 -1.30 85.87 1.76
C VAL A 766 -1.50 84.76 2.79
N VAL A 767 -0.50 84.60 3.66
CA VAL A 767 -0.51 83.62 4.76
C VAL A 767 -1.16 84.26 5.99
N THR A 768 -2.12 83.55 6.59
CA THR A 768 -2.89 84.06 7.73
C THR A 768 -2.70 83.20 8.98
N GLY A 769 -3.25 83.66 10.11
CA GLY A 769 -3.31 82.90 11.36
C GLY A 769 -4.25 81.70 11.36
N ALA A 770 -4.96 81.42 10.26
CA ALA A 770 -5.69 80.18 10.01
C ALA A 770 -4.98 79.36 8.92
N ALA A 771 -4.95 78.04 9.06
CA ALA A 771 -4.32 77.17 8.07
C ALA A 771 -5.04 77.33 6.72
N ALA A 772 -4.32 77.85 5.72
CA ALA A 772 -4.84 77.96 4.36
C ALA A 772 -4.57 76.65 3.62
N LEU A 773 -5.63 75.92 3.26
CA LEU A 773 -5.54 74.70 2.45
C LEU A 773 -5.38 75.07 0.98
N ALA A 774 -4.26 74.69 0.36
CA ALA A 774 -4.12 74.76 -1.09
C ALA A 774 -4.72 73.49 -1.71
N THR A 775 -5.91 73.59 -2.27
CA THR A 775 -6.44 72.57 -3.18
C THR A 775 -5.73 72.72 -4.53
N GLY A 776 -5.56 71.61 -5.26
CA GLY A 776 -4.63 71.42 -6.40
C GLY A 776 -4.81 72.31 -7.65
N ALA A 777 -5.06 73.60 -7.49
CA ALA A 777 -5.12 74.59 -8.54
C ALA A 777 -4.63 76.01 -8.14
N ILE A 778 -4.28 76.33 -6.89
CA ILE A 778 -3.86 77.71 -6.53
C ILE A 778 -2.69 77.75 -5.51
N PHE A 779 -1.52 78.14 -6.03
CA PHE A 779 -0.64 79.18 -5.48
C PHE A 779 -0.15 79.93 -6.73
N THR A 780 -0.83 81.00 -7.18
CA THR A 780 -0.63 81.60 -8.52
C THR A 780 0.12 82.94 -8.55
N ILE A 781 1.05 83.05 -9.49
CA ILE A 781 1.69 84.25 -10.03
C ILE A 781 1.63 84.18 -11.56
N ASN A 782 0.92 85.14 -12.19
CA ASN A 782 0.88 85.41 -13.64
C ASN A 782 0.65 84.20 -14.58
N GLY A 783 -0.61 83.75 -14.68
CA GLY A 783 -1.24 83.40 -15.96
C GLY A 783 -0.61 82.35 -16.88
N SER A 784 0.47 81.67 -16.52
CA SER A 784 0.97 80.53 -17.31
C SER A 784 1.77 79.49 -16.54
N GLU A 785 2.08 79.62 -15.25
CA GLU A 785 2.62 78.50 -14.45
C GLU A 785 2.77 78.89 -13.00
N THR A 786 1.83 78.49 -12.13
CA THR A 786 2.00 78.66 -10.69
C THR A 786 0.95 77.84 -9.93
N GLY A 787 1.42 77.00 -9.02
CA GLY A 787 0.65 75.90 -8.42
C GLY A 787 0.95 74.54 -9.06
N VAL A 788 2.16 74.31 -9.56
CA VAL A 788 2.57 72.93 -9.86
C VAL A 788 2.75 72.24 -8.51
N ALA A 789 2.02 71.15 -8.30
CA ALA A 789 2.38 70.09 -7.36
C ALA A 789 3.91 69.98 -7.26
N VAL A 790 4.50 69.84 -6.08
CA VAL A 790 5.89 69.36 -6.05
C VAL A 790 5.84 67.93 -6.56
N PRO A 791 6.31 67.60 -7.79
CA PRO A 791 6.17 66.24 -8.29
C PRO A 791 7.03 65.30 -7.46
N ALA A 792 6.63 64.04 -7.39
CA ALA A 792 7.40 62.99 -6.72
C ALA A 792 8.90 63.07 -7.11
N GLY A 793 9.77 63.16 -6.11
CA GLY A 793 11.23 63.16 -6.28
C GLY A 793 11.87 64.48 -6.71
N GLN A 794 11.15 65.61 -6.76
CA GLN A 794 11.72 66.91 -7.13
C GLN A 794 11.84 67.89 -5.96
N ASN A 795 12.87 68.75 -6.04
CA ASN A 795 13.08 69.88 -5.13
C ASN A 795 12.42 71.16 -5.67
N ARG A 796 11.81 71.97 -4.78
CA ARG A 796 11.32 73.32 -5.10
C ARG A 796 11.64 74.31 -3.98
N SER A 797 11.88 75.57 -4.33
CA SER A 797 12.15 76.65 -3.38
C SER A 797 10.88 77.45 -3.06
N LEU A 798 10.56 77.60 -1.77
CA LEU A 798 9.46 78.40 -1.23
C LEU A 798 9.98 79.77 -0.80
N TRP A 799 9.42 80.85 -1.34
CA TRP A 799 9.85 82.23 -1.09
C TRP A 799 8.81 83.02 -0.31
N PHE A 800 9.27 83.99 0.47
CA PHE A 800 8.42 84.84 1.31
C PHE A 800 8.57 86.32 0.93
N ARG A 801 7.46 87.06 0.96
CA ARG A 801 7.41 88.53 0.85
C ARG A 801 6.70 89.10 2.08
N LEU A 802 7.30 90.11 2.70
CA LEU A 802 6.72 90.86 3.80
C LEU A 802 6.46 92.31 3.36
N ASP A 803 5.20 92.73 3.41
CA ASP A 803 4.75 94.09 3.11
C ASP A 803 4.47 94.87 4.39
N MET A 804 5.00 96.09 4.48
CA MET A 804 4.87 96.96 5.65
C MET A 804 3.71 97.96 5.52
N PRO A 805 3.04 98.32 6.63
CA PRO A 805 1.97 99.32 6.63
C PRO A 805 2.49 100.70 6.26
N THR A 806 1.59 101.65 5.94
CA THR A 806 1.94 103.05 5.62
C THR A 806 2.09 103.96 6.85
N VAL A 807 1.85 103.43 8.06
CA VAL A 807 2.14 104.08 9.35
C VAL A 807 2.63 103.02 10.36
N SER A 808 3.47 103.42 11.32
CA SER A 808 3.89 102.61 12.47
C SER A 808 3.96 103.51 13.70
N ASP A 809 3.64 102.98 14.89
CA ASP A 809 3.80 103.69 16.17
C ASP A 809 4.83 103.01 17.10
N THR A 810 5.55 102.00 16.60
CA THR A 810 6.60 101.29 17.33
C THR A 810 7.82 100.98 16.47
N GLU A 811 8.96 100.72 17.12
CA GLU A 811 10.18 100.15 16.53
C GLU A 811 10.47 98.72 17.04
N ASN A 812 9.54 98.14 17.82
CA ASN A 812 9.72 96.81 18.38
C ASN A 812 9.86 95.75 17.29
N GLN A 813 10.79 94.82 17.48
CA GLN A 813 11.00 93.70 16.56
C GLN A 813 9.87 92.67 16.66
N GLN A 814 9.58 92.01 15.54
CA GLN A 814 8.59 90.93 15.44
C GLN A 814 9.23 89.67 14.87
N THR A 815 8.97 88.53 15.52
CA THR A 815 9.31 87.20 15.04
C THR A 815 8.05 86.53 14.50
N LEU A 816 8.18 85.89 13.34
CA LEU A 816 7.14 85.12 12.66
C LEU A 816 7.60 83.67 12.53
N THR A 817 6.72 82.74 12.90
CA THR A 817 6.93 81.31 12.67
C THR A 817 5.97 80.86 11.58
N VAL A 818 6.50 80.29 10.50
CA VAL A 818 5.69 79.69 9.41
C VAL A 818 5.80 78.17 9.50
N THR A 819 4.65 77.50 9.50
CA THR A 819 4.55 76.03 9.47
C THR A 819 4.02 75.58 8.11
N LEU A 820 4.67 74.60 7.50
CA LEU A 820 4.24 73.93 6.27
C LEU A 820 3.85 72.48 6.60
N THR A 821 2.62 72.10 6.30
CA THR A 821 2.12 70.73 6.49
C THR A 821 1.72 70.14 5.15
N ALA A 822 2.19 68.93 4.85
CA ALA A 822 1.71 68.14 3.71
C ALA A 822 0.39 67.46 4.09
N ASN A 823 -0.65 67.62 3.28
CA ASN A 823 -1.94 66.99 3.51
C ASN A 823 -2.06 65.76 2.60
N PRO A 824 -2.30 64.55 3.17
CA PRO A 824 -2.38 63.30 2.42
C PRO A 824 -3.56 63.25 1.45
#